data_AF-A0A521TRW9-F1
#
_entry.id   AF-A0A521TRW9-F1
#
_cell.length_a   1.000
_cell.length_b   1.000
_cell.length_c   1.000
_cell.angle_alpha   90.00
_cell.angle_beta   90.00
_cell.angle_gamma   90.00
#
_symmetry.space_group_name_H-M   'P 1'
#
loop_
_entity.id
_entity.type
_entity.pdbx_description
1 polymer ?
#
loop_
_entity_poly.entity_id
_entity_poly.type
_entity_poly.pdbx_seq_one_letter_code
_entity_poly.pdbx_strand_id
1 'polypeptide(L)'
;MATAPTRSASPASPAGNWRRSRETASSFRATTCRSSRTGTSPSRTPSCAHCETRGSGAGDDRPPGPMKQVFIDPREGVVVLDVPAPTRPPGWVLVRTLASIISSGTERTAAAASGNPIRRAIADPSIALRVAERIRRAGVASAVGAVQERLARLTPVGYSLAGVVVEVDESDGGPSSVKFGQLVACAGTGYANHAEYAAVPRNLVVPAPDGISPRQAAFGTLGAIALQAVRRCDPDIGETIAVVGMGLVGQLIAAIATRAGCRVIGVEPRRERARLALDAGWVREFAEPGSAADAMVRRVAEGNGVDAVILAAATPSDDPINWAARSTRERGRVVVVGDIGLDIDREPFYRRELDLRLSRSYGPGRYDPTYEEGGIDYPRAQVRWTEGRNIGAFLAMLGPGGINVDRLVSQSHPIENAAAGFAGIAEGKALAVELTYPDALSLAQPARRIELGTRREARPGTIGLGIVGVGTFARATRIPDTRQTRGVEIVGVAARSPGTARRAAEFTGARFCVTDPAELIADPDVDAVMVLTRHDSHASIAAAALRAGKHVFVEKPLGLTIEECREVCNAAETAGRVAAIGFNRRLAPLTRELRVWLESRSGPITLTYHVEAGQLPADHWLLDSSLGGGRIVGEACHFGDLMAWLIGWPPTTVRAMAPSPIDAANELTALFGFGDGSIGTLVYSASGHSGLGKERLLGARDGGSFELNDFETLHFADERGTRRVAAGADPKGHRAIVADFIQSIQTGAPPAASAIDGAWATAATRAAVRSARLNTIEEIAL
;
A
#
# COMPACT_ATOMS: atom_id res chain seq x y z
N MET A 1 28.42 -59.39 31.74
CA MET A 1 29.29 -58.45 32.46
C MET A 1 28.39 -57.30 32.88
N ALA A 2 27.99 -57.18 34.15
CA ALA A 2 28.78 -56.66 35.29
C ALA A 2 29.07 -55.15 35.13
N THR A 3 28.74 -54.23 36.05
CA THR A 3 28.12 -54.39 37.40
C THR A 3 27.59 -53.05 37.94
N ALA A 4 26.41 -53.09 38.56
CA ALA A 4 25.96 -52.33 39.76
C ALA A 4 25.81 -50.77 39.78
N PRO A 5 24.96 -50.21 40.69
CA PRO A 5 24.54 -48.79 40.71
C PRO A 5 24.85 -48.03 42.03
N THR A 6 24.54 -46.73 42.11
CA THR A 6 24.24 -45.89 43.33
C THR A 6 24.30 -44.39 42.94
N ARG A 7 23.76 -43.37 43.67
CA ARG A 7 22.63 -43.24 44.62
C ARG A 7 22.19 -41.75 44.64
N SER A 8 21.04 -41.48 45.26
CA SER A 8 20.41 -40.16 45.50
C SER A 8 21.25 -39.11 46.25
N ALA A 9 21.11 -37.81 45.89
CA ALA A 9 21.17 -36.68 46.83
C ALA A 9 20.53 -35.38 46.28
N SER A 10 19.56 -34.85 47.02
CA SER A 10 19.27 -33.40 47.19
C SER A 10 19.49 -33.09 48.69
N PRO A 11 19.49 -31.83 49.19
CA PRO A 11 19.21 -30.55 48.53
C PRO A 11 20.28 -29.45 48.81
N ALA A 12 20.15 -28.26 48.19
CA ALA A 12 20.47 -26.97 48.82
C ALA A 12 20.06 -25.77 47.95
N SER A 13 19.29 -24.82 48.51
CA SER A 13 19.26 -23.44 48.04
C SER A 13 20.52 -22.69 48.53
N PRO A 14 20.85 -21.55 47.92
CA PRO A 14 20.92 -20.35 48.76
C PRO A 14 20.28 -19.11 48.12
N ALA A 15 19.57 -18.34 48.95
CA ALA A 15 19.19 -16.97 48.62
C ALA A 15 20.42 -16.05 48.75
N GLY A 16 20.64 -15.17 47.76
CA GLY A 16 21.75 -14.21 47.74
C GLY A 16 21.27 -12.76 47.69
N ASN A 17 21.19 -12.10 48.84
CA ASN A 17 20.95 -10.65 48.93
C ASN A 17 22.08 -9.86 48.26
N TRP A 18 21.76 -8.99 47.31
CA TRP A 18 22.69 -7.97 46.83
C TRP A 18 22.31 -6.58 47.34
N ARG A 19 23.14 -6.05 48.25
CA ARG A 19 23.06 -4.68 48.73
C ARG A 19 23.64 -3.71 47.70
N ARG A 20 23.11 -2.48 47.74
CA ARG A 20 23.59 -1.30 47.02
C ARG A 20 25.07 -1.03 47.30
N SER A 21 25.82 -0.64 46.27
CA SER A 21 26.97 0.26 46.38
C SER A 21 26.72 1.50 45.51
N ARG A 22 27.18 2.66 45.99
CA ARG A 22 27.22 3.94 45.27
C ARG A 22 28.67 4.32 45.11
N GLU A 23 29.09 4.75 43.92
CA GLU A 23 30.30 5.52 43.59
C GLU A 23 30.39 5.59 42.05
N THR A 24 30.89 6.63 41.37
CA THR A 24 31.06 8.06 41.69
C THR A 24 31.12 8.84 40.36
N ALA A 25 30.94 10.16 40.38
CA ALA A 25 30.89 10.97 39.16
C ALA A 25 32.23 11.08 38.40
N SER A 26 32.17 11.25 37.08
CA SER A 26 33.14 12.07 36.35
C SER A 26 32.42 12.93 35.31
N SER A 27 32.85 14.18 35.16
CA SER A 27 32.19 15.21 34.35
C SER A 27 33.07 15.62 33.18
N PHE A 28 32.50 15.69 31.98
CA PHE A 28 33.16 16.33 30.84
C PHE A 28 32.61 17.75 30.63
N ARG A 29 33.54 18.71 30.54
CA ARG A 29 33.22 20.14 30.40
C ARG A 29 33.03 20.52 28.94
N ALA A 30 32.09 21.43 28.68
CA ALA A 30 31.99 22.15 27.42
C ALA A 30 33.05 23.26 27.33
N THR A 31 33.64 23.42 26.14
CA THR A 31 34.61 24.49 25.84
C THR A 31 33.88 25.73 25.34
N THR A 32 34.10 26.87 25.99
CA THR A 32 33.61 28.18 25.55
C THR A 32 34.64 28.88 24.66
N CYS A 33 34.17 29.68 23.69
CA CYS A 33 35.01 30.63 22.98
C CYS A 33 34.33 32.01 22.97
N ARG A 34 35.10 33.06 23.29
CA ARG A 34 34.67 34.48 23.35
C ARG A 34 35.63 35.33 22.54
N SER A 35 35.09 36.18 21.67
CA SER A 35 35.66 37.45 21.20
C SER A 35 34.64 38.12 20.26
N SER A 36 34.68 39.42 19.95
CA SER A 36 34.86 40.65 20.76
C SER A 36 34.32 41.82 19.90
N ARG A 37 33.82 42.91 20.52
CA ARG A 37 33.21 44.04 19.78
C ARG A 37 34.22 45.17 19.45
N THR A 38 34.25 45.61 18.19
CA THR A 38 34.65 46.96 17.64
C THR A 38 34.25 47.03 16.15
N GLY A 39 33.96 48.17 15.50
CA GLY A 39 33.74 49.54 15.99
C GLY A 39 33.73 50.63 14.88
N THR A 40 32.73 51.53 14.89
CA THR A 40 32.67 52.84 14.18
C THR A 40 32.61 52.90 12.62
N SER A 41 32.29 54.10 12.11
CA SER A 41 31.73 54.51 10.78
C SER A 41 32.17 55.98 10.49
N PRO A 42 31.77 56.78 9.46
CA PRO A 42 31.14 56.57 8.13
C PRO A 42 31.89 57.25 6.93
N SER A 43 31.40 57.13 5.68
CA SER A 43 31.64 58.18 4.63
C SER A 43 30.53 58.27 3.54
N ARG A 44 30.43 59.45 2.93
CA ARG A 44 29.26 60.06 2.23
C ARG A 44 28.96 59.61 0.77
N THR A 45 27.65 59.52 0.48
CA THR A 45 26.86 60.04 -0.68
C THR A 45 27.55 60.67 -1.92
N PRO A 46 27.00 60.53 -3.15
CA PRO A 46 25.72 61.19 -3.53
C PRO A 46 24.69 60.39 -4.36
N SER A 47 23.54 61.04 -4.56
CA SER A 47 22.28 60.53 -5.11
C SER A 47 22.18 60.49 -6.64
N CYS A 48 21.31 59.60 -7.15
CA CYS A 48 20.37 59.98 -8.21
C CYS A 48 19.02 59.27 -7.98
N ALA A 49 17.92 59.99 -8.16
CA ALA A 49 16.57 59.46 -7.96
C ALA A 49 16.03 58.83 -9.25
N HIS A 50 15.30 57.71 -9.14
CA HIS A 50 14.17 57.28 -9.99
C HIS A 50 13.73 55.86 -9.56
N CYS A 51 12.78 55.76 -8.61
CA CYS A 51 11.92 54.58 -8.47
C CYS A 51 10.73 54.93 -7.56
N GLU A 52 9.60 55.26 -8.16
CA GLU A 52 8.36 55.49 -7.41
C GLU A 52 7.72 54.16 -7.03
N THR A 53 7.40 54.03 -5.74
CA THR A 53 6.33 53.19 -5.18
C THR A 53 6.08 51.81 -5.82
N ARG A 54 6.80 50.78 -5.36
CA ARG A 54 6.19 49.46 -5.18
C ARG A 54 5.93 49.25 -3.69
N GLY A 55 4.65 49.34 -3.30
CA GLY A 55 4.24 48.98 -1.95
C GLY A 55 4.54 47.51 -1.69
N SER A 56 5.18 47.21 -0.56
CA SER A 56 5.36 45.85 -0.07
C SER A 56 4.00 45.28 0.32
N GLY A 57 3.39 44.52 -0.59
CA GLY A 57 2.28 43.65 -0.23
C GLY A 57 2.79 42.60 0.75
N ALA A 58 2.36 42.68 2.01
CA ALA A 58 2.49 41.57 2.94
C ALA A 58 1.78 40.36 2.31
N GLY A 59 2.45 39.21 2.31
CA GLY A 59 1.83 37.98 1.81
C GLY A 59 0.59 37.64 2.62
N ASP A 60 -0.49 37.27 1.92
CA ASP A 60 -1.61 36.54 2.52
C ASP A 60 -1.09 35.14 2.88
N ASP A 61 -0.39 35.03 4.02
CA ASP A 61 0.09 33.77 4.61
C ASP A 61 -1.11 32.94 5.08
N ARG A 62 -1.88 32.47 4.10
CA ARG A 62 -3.00 31.58 4.27
C ARG A 62 -2.45 30.28 4.89
N PRO A 63 -3.00 29.81 6.02
CA PRO A 63 -2.52 28.58 6.64
C PRO A 63 -2.60 27.44 5.61
N PRO A 64 -1.65 26.49 5.64
CA PRO A 64 -1.56 25.46 4.62
C PRO A 64 -2.89 24.70 4.52
N GLY A 65 -3.47 24.76 3.32
CA GLY A 65 -4.82 24.28 3.05
C GLY A 65 -4.86 22.83 2.58
N PRO A 66 -6.06 22.23 2.51
CA PRO A 66 -6.25 20.90 1.93
C PRO A 66 -5.74 20.87 0.49
N MET A 67 -5.20 19.74 0.04
CA MET A 67 -4.80 19.59 -1.36
C MET A 67 -5.92 18.98 -2.21
N LYS A 68 -5.97 19.32 -3.49
CA LYS A 68 -6.89 18.72 -4.46
C LYS A 68 -6.28 17.45 -5.06
N GLN A 69 -7.09 16.40 -5.14
CA GLN A 69 -6.77 15.17 -5.87
C GLN A 69 -7.98 14.65 -6.64
N VAL A 70 -7.73 14.14 -7.85
CA VAL A 70 -8.74 13.51 -8.71
C VAL A 70 -8.85 12.02 -8.37
N PHE A 71 -10.10 11.55 -8.25
CA PHE A 71 -10.44 10.15 -8.03
C PHE A 71 -11.56 9.71 -8.98
N ILE A 72 -11.66 8.40 -9.20
CA ILE A 72 -12.91 7.78 -9.64
C ILE A 72 -13.67 7.30 -8.42
N ASP A 73 -14.88 7.81 -8.27
CA ASP A 73 -15.90 7.28 -7.39
C ASP A 73 -16.80 6.29 -8.16
N PRO A 74 -17.03 5.07 -7.65
CA PRO A 74 -17.97 4.11 -8.25
C PRO A 74 -19.42 4.62 -8.42
N ARG A 75 -19.82 5.66 -7.69
CA ARG A 75 -21.17 6.24 -7.63
C ARG A 75 -21.31 7.47 -8.51
N GLU A 76 -20.31 8.36 -8.48
CA GLU A 76 -20.36 9.71 -9.05
C GLU A 76 -19.49 9.90 -10.30
N GLY A 77 -18.59 8.95 -10.61
CA GLY A 77 -17.68 9.07 -11.74
C GLY A 77 -16.38 9.78 -11.34
N VAL A 78 -15.91 10.71 -12.17
CA VAL A 78 -14.68 11.46 -11.89
C VAL A 78 -14.99 12.60 -10.90
N VAL A 79 -14.39 12.55 -9.72
CA VAL A 79 -14.56 13.54 -8.65
C VAL A 79 -13.23 14.16 -8.26
N VAL A 80 -13.25 15.43 -7.86
CA VAL A 80 -12.10 16.16 -7.31
C VAL A 80 -12.40 16.42 -5.84
N LEU A 81 -11.51 15.97 -4.95
CA LEU A 81 -11.72 16.05 -3.51
C LEU A 81 -10.56 16.78 -2.82
N ASP A 82 -10.93 17.56 -1.80
CA ASP A 82 -10.02 18.14 -0.84
C ASP A 82 -9.56 17.05 0.15
N VAL A 83 -8.29 16.68 0.08
CA VAL A 83 -7.64 15.57 0.80
C VAL A 83 -6.31 16.01 1.44
N PRO A 84 -5.89 15.44 2.57
CA PRO A 84 -4.60 15.80 3.18
C PRO A 84 -3.45 15.38 2.26
N ALA A 85 -2.42 16.22 2.15
CA ALA A 85 -1.25 15.92 1.34
C ALA A 85 -0.53 14.65 1.83
N PRO A 86 0.06 13.82 0.95
CA PRO A 86 0.72 12.58 1.36
C PRO A 86 2.00 12.86 2.14
N THR A 87 2.30 11.98 3.11
CA THR A 87 3.62 11.88 3.72
C THR A 87 4.62 11.28 2.74
N ARG A 88 5.91 11.60 2.93
CA ARG A 88 7.02 11.05 2.14
C ARG A 88 7.71 9.90 2.89
N PRO A 89 7.61 8.64 2.41
CA PRO A 89 8.41 7.54 2.96
C PRO A 89 9.92 7.72 2.72
N PRO A 90 10.79 7.01 3.47
CA PRO A 90 12.21 6.88 3.13
C PRO A 90 12.40 6.36 1.70
N GLY A 91 13.37 6.92 0.96
CA GLY A 91 13.61 6.55 -0.44
C GLY A 91 12.54 7.04 -1.44
N TRP A 92 11.57 7.83 -1.00
CA TRP A 92 10.56 8.49 -1.83
C TRP A 92 10.77 10.00 -1.83
N VAL A 93 10.17 10.68 -2.81
CA VAL A 93 10.25 12.12 -3.05
C VAL A 93 8.84 12.71 -3.01
N LEU A 94 8.66 13.84 -2.32
CA LEU A 94 7.41 14.61 -2.42
C LEU A 94 7.58 15.68 -3.50
N VAL A 95 6.65 15.69 -4.44
CA VAL A 95 6.65 16.60 -5.59
C VAL A 95 5.36 17.41 -5.56
N ARG A 96 5.48 18.73 -5.67
CA ARG A 96 4.36 19.64 -5.90
C ARG A 96 4.11 19.75 -7.40
N THR A 97 2.95 19.31 -7.85
CA THR A 97 2.63 19.21 -9.28
C THR A 97 2.46 20.59 -9.91
N LEU A 98 2.95 20.73 -11.14
CA LEU A 98 2.79 21.91 -12.00
C LEU A 98 1.94 21.60 -13.23
N ALA A 99 2.09 20.40 -13.79
CA ALA A 99 1.29 19.90 -14.90
C ALA A 99 1.12 18.38 -14.80
N SER A 100 0.00 17.84 -15.27
CA SER A 100 -0.16 16.40 -15.46
C SER A 100 -1.03 16.11 -16.69
N ILE A 101 -0.83 14.95 -17.31
CA ILE A 101 -1.46 14.63 -18.60
C ILE A 101 -2.47 13.50 -18.44
N ILE A 102 -3.74 13.78 -18.73
CA ILE A 102 -4.77 12.76 -18.90
C ILE A 102 -4.64 12.16 -20.29
N SER A 103 -4.62 10.83 -20.35
CA SER A 103 -4.37 10.02 -21.54
C SER A 103 -5.60 9.23 -22.00
N SER A 104 -5.71 8.97 -23.30
CA SER A 104 -6.84 8.24 -23.88
C SER A 104 -6.84 6.71 -23.69
N GLY A 105 -5.92 6.17 -22.89
CA GLY A 105 -5.72 4.73 -22.67
C GLY A 105 -6.27 4.27 -21.32
N THR A 106 -5.37 4.00 -20.38
CA THR A 106 -5.66 3.50 -19.02
C THR A 106 -6.72 4.32 -18.28
N GLU A 107 -6.66 5.65 -18.38
CA GLU A 107 -7.60 6.57 -17.74
C GLU A 107 -8.98 6.59 -18.38
N ARG A 108 -9.08 6.34 -19.69
CA ARG A 108 -10.38 6.12 -20.35
C ARG A 108 -11.02 4.83 -19.84
N THR A 109 -10.27 3.74 -19.74
CA THR A 109 -10.77 2.47 -19.19
C THR A 109 -11.18 2.62 -17.72
N ALA A 110 -10.42 3.40 -16.94
CA ALA A 110 -10.76 3.71 -15.56
C ALA A 110 -12.04 4.57 -15.45
N ALA A 111 -12.20 5.63 -16.25
CA ALA A 111 -13.42 6.43 -16.29
C ALA A 111 -14.64 5.62 -16.78
N ALA A 112 -14.47 4.79 -17.82
CA ALA A 112 -15.50 3.86 -18.32
C ALA A 112 -15.84 2.73 -17.33
N ALA A 113 -14.99 2.48 -16.33
CA ALA A 113 -15.26 1.59 -15.21
C ALA A 113 -16.12 2.24 -14.11
N SER A 114 -16.54 3.50 -14.26
CA SER A 114 -17.57 4.13 -13.41
C SER A 114 -18.98 3.97 -14.00
N GLY A 115 -20.00 3.92 -13.14
CA GLY A 115 -21.39 3.74 -13.56
C GLY A 115 -22.20 2.83 -12.63
N ASN A 116 -23.53 2.84 -12.82
CA ASN A 116 -24.50 2.23 -11.90
C ASN A 116 -24.09 0.79 -11.47
N PRO A 117 -23.88 0.54 -10.17
CA PRO A 117 -23.34 -0.73 -9.68
C PRO A 117 -24.27 -1.93 -9.94
N ILE A 118 -25.58 -1.70 -10.11
CA ILE A 118 -26.55 -2.74 -10.49
C ILE A 118 -26.25 -3.23 -11.92
N ARG A 119 -26.02 -2.31 -12.87
CA ARG A 119 -25.63 -2.65 -14.26
C ARG A 119 -24.32 -3.46 -14.29
N ARG A 120 -23.37 -3.15 -13.40
CA ARG A 120 -22.09 -3.84 -13.33
C ARG A 120 -22.15 -5.21 -12.65
N ALA A 121 -23.01 -5.36 -11.63
CA ALA A 121 -23.30 -6.67 -11.02
C ALA A 121 -24.04 -7.61 -11.98
N ILE A 122 -24.83 -7.07 -12.91
CA ILE A 122 -25.45 -7.83 -14.03
C ILE A 122 -24.41 -8.20 -15.10
N ALA A 123 -23.39 -7.36 -15.33
CA ALA A 123 -22.38 -7.56 -16.38
C ALA A 123 -21.23 -8.52 -16.00
N ASP A 124 -20.99 -8.82 -14.72
CA ASP A 124 -20.01 -9.82 -14.27
C ASP A 124 -20.67 -10.85 -13.32
N PRO A 125 -21.16 -11.99 -13.86
CA PRO A 125 -21.75 -13.07 -13.07
C PRO A 125 -20.82 -13.63 -11.96
N SER A 126 -19.50 -13.50 -12.13
CA SER A 126 -18.54 -13.97 -11.12
C SER A 126 -18.56 -13.10 -9.86
N ILE A 127 -18.99 -11.84 -9.92
CA ILE A 127 -19.25 -11.01 -8.73
C ILE A 127 -20.46 -11.55 -7.97
N ALA A 128 -21.56 -11.85 -8.66
CA ALA A 128 -22.77 -12.39 -8.02
C ALA A 128 -22.50 -13.72 -7.31
N LEU A 129 -21.76 -14.64 -7.96
CA LEU A 129 -21.32 -15.91 -7.37
C LEU A 129 -20.41 -15.69 -6.15
N ARG A 130 -19.41 -14.81 -6.23
CA ARG A 130 -18.53 -14.48 -5.09
C ARG A 130 -19.30 -13.84 -3.93
N VAL A 131 -20.31 -13.01 -4.20
CA VAL A 131 -21.18 -12.41 -3.16
C VAL A 131 -22.07 -13.47 -2.53
N ALA A 132 -22.74 -14.33 -3.32
CA ALA A 132 -23.55 -15.43 -2.81
C ALA A 132 -22.73 -16.43 -1.98
N GLU A 133 -21.51 -16.73 -2.42
CA GLU A 133 -20.60 -17.57 -1.65
C GLU A 133 -20.13 -16.88 -0.35
N ARG A 134 -19.90 -15.56 -0.37
CA ARG A 134 -19.55 -14.81 0.85
C ARG A 134 -20.74 -14.70 1.82
N ILE A 135 -21.97 -14.58 1.32
CA ILE A 135 -23.20 -14.70 2.13
C ILE A 135 -23.24 -16.07 2.81
N ARG A 136 -22.97 -17.14 2.05
CA ARG A 136 -22.95 -18.53 2.56
C ARG A 136 -21.85 -18.79 3.58
N ARG A 137 -20.67 -18.16 3.44
CA ARG A 137 -19.49 -18.38 4.31
C ARG A 137 -19.40 -17.42 5.52
N ALA A 138 -19.95 -16.22 5.43
CA ALA A 138 -19.76 -15.16 6.44
C ALA A 138 -21.06 -14.38 6.79
N GLY A 139 -22.21 -14.85 6.31
CA GLY A 139 -23.51 -14.23 6.55
C GLY A 139 -23.80 -13.01 5.67
N VAL A 140 -25.08 -12.65 5.58
CA VAL A 140 -25.58 -11.55 4.74
C VAL A 140 -24.95 -10.21 5.12
N ALA A 141 -24.80 -9.91 6.41
CA ALA A 141 -24.23 -8.65 6.89
C ALA A 141 -22.77 -8.43 6.43
N SER A 142 -21.93 -9.47 6.48
CA SER A 142 -20.54 -9.40 6.02
C SER A 142 -20.45 -9.17 4.50
N ALA A 143 -21.31 -9.84 3.73
CA ALA A 143 -21.36 -9.67 2.28
C ALA A 143 -21.88 -8.29 1.85
N VAL A 144 -22.93 -7.77 2.50
CA VAL A 144 -23.44 -6.42 2.27
C VAL A 144 -22.38 -5.38 2.64
N GLY A 145 -21.70 -5.55 3.78
CA GLY A 145 -20.58 -4.68 4.19
C GLY A 145 -19.45 -4.66 3.16
N ALA A 146 -19.06 -5.82 2.62
CA ALA A 146 -18.02 -5.91 1.58
C ALA A 146 -18.44 -5.28 0.23
N VAL A 147 -19.73 -5.34 -0.14
CA VAL A 147 -20.25 -4.64 -1.32
C VAL A 147 -20.25 -3.13 -1.07
N GLN A 148 -20.72 -2.67 0.09
CA GLN A 148 -20.69 -1.25 0.49
C GLN A 148 -19.25 -0.70 0.54
N GLU A 149 -18.29 -1.48 1.05
CA GLU A 149 -16.86 -1.15 1.03
C GLU A 149 -16.33 -0.94 -0.39
N ARG A 150 -16.63 -1.87 -1.30
CA ARG A 150 -16.23 -1.76 -2.72
C ARG A 150 -16.86 -0.55 -3.41
N LEU A 151 -18.09 -0.18 -3.02
CA LEU A 151 -18.78 1.03 -3.49
C LEU A 151 -18.36 2.32 -2.77
N ALA A 152 -17.53 2.24 -1.72
CA ALA A 152 -17.00 3.39 -0.99
C ALA A 152 -15.50 3.63 -1.25
N ARG A 153 -14.87 2.78 -2.08
CA ARG A 153 -13.45 2.89 -2.42
C ARG A 153 -13.25 3.86 -3.57
N LEU A 154 -12.70 5.04 -3.27
CA LEU A 154 -12.11 5.93 -4.26
C LEU A 154 -10.92 5.24 -4.93
N THR A 155 -10.82 5.38 -6.25
CA THR A 155 -9.65 4.95 -7.02
C THR A 155 -8.89 6.20 -7.48
N PRO A 156 -7.67 6.48 -6.98
CA PRO A 156 -6.88 7.60 -7.46
C PRO A 156 -6.50 7.37 -8.94
N VAL A 157 -6.45 8.46 -9.71
CA VAL A 157 -6.12 8.46 -11.14
C VAL A 157 -4.91 9.36 -11.42
N GLY A 158 -4.29 9.18 -12.58
CA GLY A 158 -3.00 9.79 -12.93
C GLY A 158 -1.84 8.80 -12.82
N TYR A 159 -0.90 8.90 -13.75
CA TYR A 159 0.37 8.18 -13.74
C TYR A 159 1.52 8.93 -14.44
N SER A 160 1.29 10.19 -14.86
CA SER A 160 2.22 11.01 -15.65
C SER A 160 2.04 12.48 -15.27
N LEU A 161 2.98 13.00 -14.49
CA LEU A 161 2.98 14.41 -14.04
C LEU A 161 4.40 15.00 -14.08
N ALA A 162 4.48 16.31 -13.98
CA ALA A 162 5.70 17.02 -13.67
C ALA A 162 5.46 18.09 -12.61
N GLY A 163 6.50 18.36 -11.83
CA GLY A 163 6.40 19.24 -10.68
C GLY A 163 7.76 19.57 -10.08
N VAL A 164 7.74 20.26 -8.96
CA VAL A 164 8.93 20.69 -8.23
C VAL A 164 9.10 19.83 -6.99
N VAL A 165 10.31 19.32 -6.75
CA VAL A 165 10.64 18.59 -5.51
C VAL A 165 10.52 19.52 -4.31
N VAL A 166 9.72 19.11 -3.31
CA VAL A 166 9.51 19.85 -2.06
C VAL A 166 10.00 19.09 -0.82
N GLU A 167 10.15 17.77 -0.87
CA GLU A 167 10.80 16.98 0.18
C GLU A 167 11.57 15.80 -0.44
N VAL A 168 12.82 15.56 0.02
CA VAL A 168 13.70 14.47 -0.43
C VAL A 168 14.74 14.16 0.66
N ASP A 169 15.20 12.91 0.76
CA ASP A 169 16.38 12.54 1.56
C ASP A 169 17.66 12.84 0.75
N GLU A 170 18.33 13.96 1.03
CA GLU A 170 19.59 14.33 0.36
C GLU A 170 20.78 13.43 0.75
N SER A 171 20.64 12.65 1.84
CA SER A 171 21.69 11.76 2.39
C SER A 171 21.95 10.50 1.57
N ASP A 172 21.01 10.07 0.73
CA ASP A 172 20.94 8.67 0.28
C ASP A 172 21.79 8.34 -0.96
N GLY A 173 22.63 9.29 -1.42
CA GLY A 173 23.80 9.05 -2.29
C GLY A 173 23.55 8.43 -3.68
N GLY A 174 22.28 8.23 -4.06
CA GLY A 174 21.92 7.52 -5.29
C GLY A 174 22.35 8.26 -6.58
N PRO A 175 22.66 7.53 -7.67
CA PRO A 175 23.09 8.11 -8.94
C PRO A 175 21.98 8.88 -9.71
N SER A 176 20.79 8.99 -9.13
CA SER A 176 19.60 9.72 -9.62
C SER A 176 19.17 10.83 -8.65
N SER A 177 20.11 11.41 -7.89
CA SER A 177 19.83 12.41 -6.85
C SER A 177 19.10 13.67 -7.38
N VAL A 178 17.79 13.69 -7.17
CA VAL A 178 16.97 14.89 -7.32
C VAL A 178 17.16 15.80 -6.10
N LYS A 179 17.07 17.11 -6.30
CA LYS A 179 17.28 18.12 -5.26
C LYS A 179 16.01 18.90 -4.97
N PHE A 180 15.89 19.45 -3.75
CA PHE A 180 14.85 20.41 -3.43
C PHE A 180 14.81 21.55 -4.48
N GLY A 181 13.61 21.95 -4.90
CA GLY A 181 13.40 23.00 -5.90
C GLY A 181 13.62 22.57 -7.36
N GLN A 182 14.04 21.33 -7.63
CA GLN A 182 14.28 20.85 -9.00
C GLN A 182 12.97 20.48 -9.72
N LEU A 183 12.86 20.85 -11.01
CA LEU A 183 11.80 20.38 -11.90
C LEU A 183 12.05 18.90 -12.26
N VAL A 184 11.03 18.06 -12.06
CA VAL A 184 11.08 16.62 -12.29
C VAL A 184 9.85 16.14 -13.05
N ALA A 185 10.02 15.11 -13.87
CA ALA A 185 8.93 14.27 -14.38
C ALA A 185 8.74 13.06 -13.45
N CYS A 186 7.49 12.66 -13.22
CA CYS A 186 7.11 11.59 -12.32
C CYS A 186 6.19 10.57 -12.99
N ALA A 187 6.42 9.30 -12.67
CA ALA A 187 5.69 8.16 -13.22
C ALA A 187 5.02 7.28 -12.15
N GLY A 188 4.13 6.40 -12.61
CA GLY A 188 3.60 5.28 -11.83
C GLY A 188 2.16 5.44 -11.40
N THR A 189 1.32 4.49 -11.80
CA THR A 189 -0.09 4.41 -11.40
C THR A 189 -0.21 4.22 -9.88
N GLY A 190 -0.91 5.13 -9.20
CA GLY A 190 -1.03 5.11 -7.75
C GLY A 190 0.02 5.97 -7.02
N TYR A 191 1.08 6.42 -7.71
CA TYR A 191 2.09 7.32 -7.17
C TYR A 191 1.98 8.72 -7.81
N ALA A 192 2.22 8.82 -9.13
CA ALA A 192 2.13 10.04 -9.92
C ALA A 192 0.67 10.39 -10.30
N ASN A 193 -0.19 10.44 -9.28
CA ASN A 193 -1.62 10.74 -9.42
C ASN A 193 -1.86 12.22 -9.79
N HIS A 194 -3.03 12.51 -10.37
CA HIS A 194 -3.50 13.88 -10.58
C HIS A 194 -3.85 14.52 -9.23
N ALA A 195 -2.86 15.14 -8.59
CA ALA A 195 -2.96 15.78 -7.28
C ALA A 195 -1.99 16.97 -7.19
N GLU A 196 -2.29 17.98 -6.38
CA GLU A 196 -1.37 19.11 -6.16
C GLU A 196 -0.05 18.69 -5.52
N TYR A 197 -0.06 17.62 -4.71
CA TYR A 197 1.15 16.95 -4.21
C TYR A 197 1.10 15.44 -4.44
N ALA A 198 2.22 14.87 -4.86
CA ALA A 198 2.40 13.44 -5.06
C ALA A 198 3.67 12.97 -4.34
N ALA A 199 3.53 11.94 -3.50
CA ALA A 199 4.67 11.18 -2.99
C ALA A 199 4.98 10.07 -4.00
N VAL A 200 6.18 10.10 -4.58
CA VAL A 200 6.58 9.22 -5.69
C VAL A 200 7.90 8.51 -5.33
N PRO A 201 8.02 7.20 -5.56
CA PRO A 201 9.26 6.48 -5.30
C PRO A 201 10.43 7.01 -6.16
N ARG A 202 11.65 7.09 -5.61
CA ARG A 202 12.78 7.78 -6.26
C ARG A 202 13.12 7.31 -7.68
N ASN A 203 12.95 6.02 -7.98
CA ASN A 203 13.26 5.46 -9.31
C ASN A 203 12.26 5.87 -10.41
N LEU A 204 11.11 6.42 -10.01
CA LEU A 204 10.06 6.94 -10.89
C LEU A 204 10.04 8.47 -10.95
N VAL A 205 11.03 9.15 -10.35
CA VAL A 205 11.22 10.60 -10.39
C VAL A 205 12.50 10.92 -11.16
N VAL A 206 12.40 11.72 -12.20
CA VAL A 206 13.50 11.98 -13.13
C VAL A 206 13.68 13.48 -13.35
N PRO A 207 14.89 14.03 -13.18
CA PRO A 207 15.20 15.42 -13.54
C PRO A 207 14.71 15.80 -14.94
N ALA A 208 14.00 16.91 -15.04
CA ALA A 208 13.75 17.57 -16.31
C ALA A 208 15.06 18.23 -16.80
N PRO A 209 15.44 18.08 -18.07
CA PRO A 209 16.51 18.87 -18.68
C PRO A 209 16.21 20.37 -18.66
N ASP A 210 17.25 21.21 -18.70
CA ASP A 210 17.07 22.66 -18.78
C ASP A 210 16.31 23.06 -20.06
N GLY A 211 15.39 24.02 -19.92
CA GLY A 211 14.65 24.58 -21.05
C GLY A 211 13.41 23.82 -21.53
N ILE A 212 13.02 22.70 -20.89
CA ILE A 212 11.71 22.08 -21.12
C ILE A 212 10.67 22.62 -20.13
N SER A 213 9.42 22.79 -20.59
CA SER A 213 8.33 23.27 -19.74
C SER A 213 7.80 22.15 -18.82
N PRO A 214 7.10 22.47 -17.70
CA PRO A 214 6.43 21.46 -16.89
C PRO A 214 5.44 20.61 -17.69
N ARG A 215 4.69 21.21 -18.63
CA ARG A 215 3.83 20.48 -19.58
C ARG A 215 4.61 19.42 -20.36
N GLN A 216 5.74 19.81 -20.95
CA GLN A 216 6.60 18.91 -21.73
C GLN A 216 7.18 17.79 -20.85
N ALA A 217 7.63 18.12 -19.64
CA ALA A 217 8.11 17.14 -18.67
C ALA A 217 7.01 16.13 -18.27
N ALA A 218 5.75 16.56 -18.16
CA ALA A 218 4.62 15.70 -17.79
C ALA A 218 4.27 14.63 -18.85
N PHE A 219 4.82 14.73 -20.07
CA PHE A 219 4.78 13.65 -21.07
C PHE A 219 5.82 12.53 -20.82
N GLY A 220 6.69 12.65 -19.82
CA GLY A 220 7.80 11.73 -19.56
C GLY A 220 7.41 10.25 -19.58
N THR A 221 6.36 9.86 -18.85
CA THR A 221 5.89 8.46 -18.79
C THR A 221 5.30 7.99 -20.11
N LEU A 222 4.48 8.82 -20.76
CA LEU A 222 3.87 8.53 -22.07
C LEU A 222 4.92 8.33 -23.17
N GLY A 223 5.93 9.21 -23.19
CA GLY A 223 7.06 9.12 -24.09
C GLY A 223 7.97 7.92 -23.81
N ALA A 224 8.12 7.53 -22.54
CA ALA A 224 8.84 6.32 -22.16
C ALA A 224 8.12 5.04 -22.62
N ILE A 225 6.78 5.00 -22.60
CA ILE A 225 5.97 3.89 -23.19
C ILE A 225 6.25 3.79 -24.69
N ALA A 226 6.17 4.92 -25.40
CA ALA A 226 6.43 4.99 -26.84
C ALA A 226 7.88 4.59 -27.18
N LEU A 227 8.86 5.10 -26.45
CA LEU A 227 10.28 4.81 -26.62
C LEU A 227 10.59 3.33 -26.35
N GLN A 228 9.94 2.72 -25.36
CA GLN A 228 10.09 1.29 -25.10
C GLN A 228 9.51 0.45 -26.23
N ALA A 229 8.35 0.82 -26.80
CA ALA A 229 7.81 0.15 -27.99
C ALA A 229 8.75 0.23 -29.19
N VAL A 230 9.32 1.41 -29.47
CA VAL A 230 10.34 1.57 -30.52
C VAL A 230 11.58 0.72 -30.22
N ARG A 231 12.06 0.64 -28.97
CA ARG A 231 13.19 -0.25 -28.62
C ARG A 231 12.88 -1.73 -28.72
N ARG A 232 11.64 -2.17 -28.55
CA ARG A 232 11.22 -3.55 -28.80
C ARG A 232 11.12 -3.86 -30.29
N CYS A 233 10.84 -2.85 -31.11
CA CYS A 233 10.92 -2.91 -32.58
C CYS A 233 12.34 -3.18 -33.07
N ASP A 234 13.34 -2.71 -32.33
CA ASP A 234 14.77 -2.82 -32.67
C ASP A 234 15.06 -2.29 -34.09
N PRO A 235 14.79 -0.99 -34.34
CA PRO A 235 14.76 -0.42 -35.67
C PRO A 235 16.16 -0.11 -36.21
N ASP A 236 16.34 -0.32 -37.51
CA ASP A 236 17.52 0.16 -38.25
C ASP A 236 17.19 1.41 -39.11
N ILE A 237 18.22 2.17 -39.47
CA ILE A 237 18.12 3.40 -40.23
C ILE A 237 17.60 3.09 -41.65
N GLY A 238 16.52 3.76 -42.04
CA GLY A 238 15.88 3.57 -43.35
C GLY A 238 14.80 2.49 -43.39
N GLU A 239 14.62 1.69 -42.33
CA GLU A 239 13.50 0.73 -42.24
C GLU A 239 12.13 1.41 -42.31
N THR A 240 11.15 0.71 -42.86
CA THR A 240 9.75 1.16 -42.93
C THR A 240 8.96 0.58 -41.77
N ILE A 241 8.33 1.44 -40.97
CA ILE A 241 7.56 1.04 -39.80
C ILE A 241 6.10 1.51 -39.97
N ALA A 242 5.15 0.57 -39.88
CA ALA A 242 3.74 0.92 -39.79
C ALA A 242 3.31 1.06 -38.33
N VAL A 243 2.64 2.16 -37.98
CA VAL A 243 2.05 2.38 -36.65
C VAL A 243 0.54 2.26 -36.76
N VAL A 244 -0.04 1.27 -36.09
CA VAL A 244 -1.49 1.03 -36.08
C VAL A 244 -2.10 1.66 -34.83
N GLY A 245 -3.02 2.61 -35.03
CA GLY A 245 -3.62 3.44 -33.99
C GLY A 245 -2.80 4.70 -33.70
N MET A 246 -3.18 5.82 -34.31
CA MET A 246 -2.55 7.14 -34.16
C MET A 246 -3.15 7.95 -33.00
N GLY A 247 -3.49 7.24 -31.91
CA GLY A 247 -3.76 7.85 -30.60
C GLY A 247 -2.48 8.39 -29.95
N LEU A 248 -2.57 8.89 -28.72
CA LEU A 248 -1.48 9.61 -28.04
C LEU A 248 -0.12 8.87 -28.07
N VAL A 249 -0.11 7.58 -27.75
CA VAL A 249 1.11 6.74 -27.76
C VAL A 249 1.60 6.49 -29.20
N GLY A 250 0.70 6.26 -30.16
CA GLY A 250 1.05 6.08 -31.58
C GLY A 250 1.70 7.32 -32.20
N GLN A 251 1.22 8.52 -31.85
CA GLN A 251 1.84 9.80 -32.25
C GLN A 251 3.30 9.88 -31.77
N LEU A 252 3.53 9.56 -30.49
CA LEU A 252 4.86 9.58 -29.89
C LEU A 252 5.78 8.50 -30.48
N ILE A 253 5.26 7.30 -30.78
CA ILE A 253 6.00 6.23 -31.47
C ILE A 253 6.44 6.71 -32.86
N ALA A 254 5.54 7.32 -33.63
CA ALA A 254 5.85 7.84 -34.96
C ALA A 254 6.90 8.95 -34.91
N ALA A 255 6.81 9.85 -33.93
CA ALA A 255 7.80 10.91 -33.70
C ALA A 255 9.20 10.35 -33.38
N ILE A 256 9.27 9.37 -32.47
CA ILE A 256 10.53 8.74 -32.04
C ILE A 256 11.13 7.91 -33.17
N ALA A 257 10.34 7.07 -33.85
CA ALA A 257 10.80 6.23 -34.95
C ALA A 257 11.30 7.06 -36.15
N THR A 258 10.61 8.15 -36.50
CA THR A 258 11.08 9.08 -37.55
C THR A 258 12.43 9.70 -37.17
N ARG A 259 12.62 10.10 -35.91
CA ARG A 259 13.92 10.63 -35.42
C ARG A 259 15.01 9.58 -35.29
N ALA A 260 14.66 8.30 -35.19
CA ALA A 260 15.60 7.18 -35.27
C ALA A 260 16.06 6.90 -36.72
N GLY A 261 15.50 7.59 -37.73
CA GLY A 261 15.85 7.43 -39.14
C GLY A 261 14.92 6.51 -39.93
N CYS A 262 13.80 6.08 -39.35
CA CYS A 262 12.84 5.19 -40.01
C CYS A 262 11.83 5.95 -40.90
N ARG A 263 11.30 5.26 -41.91
CA ARG A 263 10.17 5.71 -42.73
C ARG A 263 8.86 5.27 -42.09
N VAL A 264 8.14 6.18 -41.42
CA VAL A 264 6.91 5.81 -40.71
C VAL A 264 5.65 6.04 -41.57
N ILE A 265 4.73 5.08 -41.54
CA ILE A 265 3.36 5.19 -42.09
C ILE A 265 2.31 4.88 -41.01
N GLY A 266 1.14 5.53 -41.08
CA GLY A 266 0.07 5.38 -40.09
C GLY A 266 -1.12 4.55 -40.58
N VAL A 267 -1.71 3.74 -39.71
CA VAL A 267 -3.03 3.12 -39.94
C VAL A 267 -3.98 3.58 -38.85
N GLU A 268 -4.99 4.38 -39.20
CA GLU A 268 -5.90 5.02 -38.26
C GLU A 268 -7.26 5.31 -38.93
N PRO A 269 -8.39 4.88 -38.33
CA PRO A 269 -9.72 5.19 -38.87
C PRO A 269 -10.11 6.66 -38.75
N ARG A 270 -9.59 7.41 -37.75
CA ARG A 270 -9.93 8.82 -37.53
C ARG A 270 -8.94 9.78 -38.19
N ARG A 271 -9.34 10.35 -39.33
CA ARG A 271 -8.51 11.25 -40.14
C ARG A 271 -7.96 12.45 -39.36
N GLU A 272 -8.70 13.01 -38.40
CA GLU A 272 -8.23 14.15 -37.60
C GLU A 272 -7.00 13.81 -36.74
N ARG A 273 -6.88 12.55 -36.30
CA ARG A 273 -5.73 12.09 -35.51
C ARG A 273 -4.51 11.88 -36.37
N ALA A 274 -4.66 11.17 -37.49
CA ALA A 274 -3.56 10.89 -38.40
C ALA A 274 -2.97 12.18 -39.00
N ARG A 275 -3.83 13.19 -39.23
CA ARG A 275 -3.41 14.52 -39.71
C ARG A 275 -2.42 15.22 -38.76
N LEU A 276 -2.57 15.09 -37.44
CA LEU A 276 -1.61 15.69 -36.48
C LEU A 276 -0.18 15.15 -36.67
N ALA A 277 -0.03 13.85 -36.95
CA ALA A 277 1.26 13.24 -37.21
C ALA A 277 1.83 13.68 -38.57
N LEU A 278 0.97 13.81 -39.58
CA LEU A 278 1.34 14.24 -40.93
C LEU A 278 1.81 15.71 -40.95
N ASP A 279 1.03 16.60 -40.33
CA ASP A 279 1.34 18.04 -40.20
C ASP A 279 2.54 18.30 -39.25
N ALA A 280 2.98 17.29 -38.50
CA ALA A 280 4.22 17.29 -37.72
C ALA A 280 5.42 16.59 -38.42
N GLY A 281 5.20 15.98 -39.58
CA GLY A 281 6.23 15.24 -40.32
C GLY A 281 6.65 13.91 -39.68
N TRP A 282 5.84 13.36 -38.76
CA TRP A 282 6.12 12.12 -38.03
C TRP A 282 5.60 10.86 -38.75
N VAL A 283 4.74 11.03 -39.76
CA VAL A 283 4.38 9.99 -40.72
C VAL A 283 4.47 10.56 -42.13
N ARG A 284 4.85 9.74 -43.10
CA ARG A 284 4.85 10.12 -44.53
C ARG A 284 3.46 10.11 -45.14
N GLU A 285 2.64 9.16 -44.70
CA GLU A 285 1.29 8.91 -45.19
C GLU A 285 0.50 8.14 -44.12
N PHE A 286 -0.82 8.17 -44.22
CA PHE A 286 -1.69 7.29 -43.46
C PHE A 286 -2.82 6.71 -44.32
N ALA A 287 -3.41 5.61 -43.88
CA ALA A 287 -4.62 5.05 -44.45
C ALA A 287 -5.61 4.59 -43.37
N GLU A 288 -6.88 4.48 -43.76
CA GLU A 288 -7.90 3.80 -42.96
C GLU A 288 -7.66 2.27 -42.99
N PRO A 289 -8.00 1.53 -41.91
CA PRO A 289 -7.85 0.07 -41.88
C PRO A 289 -8.56 -0.65 -43.03
N GLY A 290 -7.98 -1.77 -43.48
CA GLY A 290 -8.49 -2.56 -44.61
C GLY A 290 -7.79 -2.27 -45.93
N SER A 291 -8.53 -2.31 -47.05
CA SER A 291 -7.96 -2.29 -48.40
C SER A 291 -7.11 -1.05 -48.73
N ALA A 292 -7.40 0.09 -48.11
CA ALA A 292 -6.59 1.31 -48.23
C ALA A 292 -5.22 1.14 -47.56
N ALA A 293 -5.16 0.59 -46.35
CA ALA A 293 -3.90 0.27 -45.68
C ALA A 293 -3.10 -0.79 -46.45
N ASP A 294 -3.75 -1.80 -47.03
CA ASP A 294 -3.10 -2.81 -47.87
C ASP A 294 -2.49 -2.20 -49.15
N ALA A 295 -3.19 -1.25 -49.77
CA ALA A 295 -2.69 -0.53 -50.94
C ALA A 295 -1.51 0.39 -50.58
N MET A 296 -1.59 1.10 -49.45
CA MET A 296 -0.49 1.91 -48.92
C MET A 296 0.76 1.07 -48.66
N VAL A 297 0.63 -0.06 -47.94
CA VAL A 297 1.76 -0.96 -47.66
C VAL A 297 2.36 -1.53 -48.94
N ARG A 298 1.54 -2.02 -49.89
CA ARG A 298 2.04 -2.53 -51.17
C ARG A 298 2.84 -1.50 -51.95
N ARG A 299 2.43 -0.22 -51.94
CA ARG A 299 3.16 0.87 -52.62
C ARG A 299 4.43 1.27 -51.88
N VAL A 300 4.37 1.47 -50.56
CA VAL A 300 5.50 2.01 -49.77
C VAL A 300 6.61 0.97 -49.56
N ALA A 301 6.26 -0.31 -49.51
CA ALA A 301 7.17 -1.43 -49.32
C ALA A 301 7.41 -2.27 -50.60
N GLU A 302 7.06 -1.73 -51.78
CA GLU A 302 7.32 -2.35 -53.09
C GLU A 302 6.84 -3.83 -53.18
N GLY A 303 5.68 -4.11 -52.57
CA GLY A 303 5.07 -5.45 -52.50
C GLY A 303 5.61 -6.38 -51.42
N ASN A 304 6.77 -6.09 -50.81
CA ASN A 304 7.43 -6.99 -49.85
C ASN A 304 6.81 -6.97 -48.44
N GLY A 305 6.11 -5.89 -48.08
CA GLY A 305 5.63 -5.64 -46.72
C GLY A 305 6.63 -4.82 -45.89
N VAL A 306 6.15 -4.17 -44.83
CA VAL A 306 6.98 -3.29 -43.98
C VAL A 306 7.95 -4.09 -43.12
N ASP A 307 9.08 -3.49 -42.74
CA ASP A 307 10.10 -4.10 -41.88
C ASP A 307 9.54 -4.43 -40.48
N ALA A 308 8.68 -3.55 -39.96
CA ALA A 308 7.99 -3.78 -38.71
C ALA A 308 6.62 -3.09 -38.61
N VAL A 309 5.76 -3.63 -37.76
CA VAL A 309 4.47 -3.06 -37.39
C VAL A 309 4.42 -2.86 -35.88
N ILE A 310 4.07 -1.65 -35.41
CA ILE A 310 3.87 -1.35 -34.00
C ILE A 310 2.37 -1.10 -33.74
N LEU A 311 1.77 -1.93 -32.90
CA LEU A 311 0.35 -1.95 -32.58
C LEU A 311 0.10 -1.13 -31.31
N ALA A 312 -0.37 0.11 -31.50
CA ALA A 312 -0.69 1.09 -30.45
C ALA A 312 -2.20 1.39 -30.34
N ALA A 313 -3.04 0.64 -31.06
CA ALA A 313 -4.50 0.72 -30.99
C ALA A 313 -5.05 0.21 -29.65
N ALA A 314 -6.32 0.53 -29.37
CA ALA A 314 -7.07 -0.05 -28.25
C ALA A 314 -8.41 -0.56 -28.79
N THR A 315 -8.58 -1.88 -28.87
CA THR A 315 -9.75 -2.54 -29.46
C THR A 315 -9.81 -4.02 -29.06
N PRO A 316 -10.98 -4.60 -28.72
CA PRO A 316 -11.07 -6.04 -28.45
C PRO A 316 -10.89 -6.93 -29.69
N SER A 317 -10.81 -6.35 -30.90
CA SER A 317 -10.61 -7.12 -32.14
C SER A 317 -9.14 -7.53 -32.35
N ASP A 318 -8.96 -8.72 -32.91
CA ASP A 318 -7.69 -9.30 -33.35
C ASP A 318 -7.29 -8.86 -34.78
N ASP A 319 -8.15 -8.11 -35.48
CA ASP A 319 -7.85 -7.53 -36.80
C ASP A 319 -6.48 -6.83 -36.87
N PRO A 320 -6.04 -6.02 -35.88
CA PRO A 320 -4.75 -5.33 -35.96
C PRO A 320 -3.54 -6.27 -36.00
N ILE A 321 -3.56 -7.37 -35.22
CA ILE A 321 -2.44 -8.32 -35.16
C ILE A 321 -2.41 -9.21 -36.40
N ASN A 322 -3.58 -9.63 -36.90
CA ASN A 322 -3.67 -10.46 -38.10
C ASN A 322 -3.44 -9.66 -39.40
N TRP A 323 -3.82 -8.37 -39.42
CA TRP A 323 -3.38 -7.43 -40.47
C TRP A 323 -1.85 -7.25 -40.44
N ALA A 324 -1.26 -7.00 -39.27
CA ALA A 324 0.19 -6.85 -39.13
C ALA A 324 0.95 -8.07 -39.69
N ALA A 325 0.47 -9.29 -39.41
CA ALA A 325 1.07 -10.53 -39.92
C ALA A 325 1.13 -10.61 -41.45
N ARG A 326 0.10 -10.09 -42.15
CA ARG A 326 0.05 -10.08 -43.62
C ARG A 326 0.82 -8.91 -44.24
N SER A 327 0.93 -7.81 -43.50
CA SER A 327 1.56 -6.55 -43.97
C SER A 327 3.04 -6.43 -43.64
N THR A 328 3.58 -7.27 -42.76
CA THR A 328 5.00 -7.34 -42.39
C THR A 328 5.76 -8.24 -43.38
N ARG A 329 6.97 -7.87 -43.79
CA ARG A 329 7.83 -8.71 -44.64
C ARG A 329 8.26 -10.00 -43.95
N GLU A 330 8.80 -10.95 -44.71
CA GLU A 330 9.49 -12.11 -44.16
C GLU A 330 10.61 -11.66 -43.19
N ARG A 331 10.69 -12.32 -42.02
CA ARG A 331 11.59 -11.98 -40.90
C ARG A 331 11.46 -10.53 -40.41
N GLY A 332 10.29 -9.94 -40.57
CA GLY A 332 9.93 -8.66 -39.96
C GLY A 332 9.34 -8.83 -38.56
N ARG A 333 9.06 -7.70 -37.90
CA ARG A 333 8.75 -7.65 -36.46
C ARG A 333 7.38 -7.04 -36.18
N VAL A 334 6.58 -7.67 -35.33
CA VAL A 334 5.28 -7.15 -34.86
C VAL A 334 5.39 -6.84 -33.37
N VAL A 335 5.22 -5.57 -32.99
CA VAL A 335 5.35 -5.10 -31.60
C VAL A 335 3.99 -4.72 -31.04
N VAL A 336 3.58 -5.35 -29.94
CA VAL A 336 2.34 -5.01 -29.22
C VAL A 336 2.65 -4.07 -28.05
N VAL A 337 1.99 -2.92 -28.02
CA VAL A 337 2.02 -1.97 -26.88
C VAL A 337 0.61 -1.49 -26.48
N GLY A 338 -0.34 -1.51 -27.41
CA GLY A 338 -1.75 -1.22 -27.18
C GLY A 338 -2.53 -2.40 -26.58
N ASP A 339 -3.76 -2.11 -26.17
CA ASP A 339 -4.71 -3.08 -25.59
C ASP A 339 -5.58 -3.67 -26.73
N ILE A 340 -5.10 -4.76 -27.33
CA ILE A 340 -5.69 -5.37 -28.52
C ILE A 340 -6.10 -6.83 -28.31
N GLY A 341 -7.00 -7.34 -29.16
CA GLY A 341 -7.18 -8.77 -29.35
C GLY A 341 -5.87 -9.46 -29.80
N LEU A 342 -5.68 -10.71 -29.37
CA LEU A 342 -4.47 -11.52 -29.57
C LEU A 342 -4.77 -12.95 -30.05
N ASP A 343 -5.93 -13.21 -30.65
CA ASP A 343 -6.16 -14.45 -31.41
C ASP A 343 -5.42 -14.39 -32.76
N ILE A 344 -4.48 -15.31 -32.96
CA ILE A 344 -3.43 -15.19 -33.98
C ILE A 344 -3.67 -16.17 -35.11
N ASP A 345 -3.81 -15.65 -36.33
CA ASP A 345 -3.71 -16.40 -37.58
C ASP A 345 -2.30 -17.03 -37.66
N ARG A 346 -2.15 -18.29 -37.23
CA ARG A 346 -0.84 -18.96 -37.13
C ARG A 346 -0.11 -19.05 -38.48
N GLU A 347 -0.86 -19.13 -39.58
CA GLU A 347 -0.32 -19.41 -40.91
C GLU A 347 0.57 -18.26 -41.46
N PRO A 348 0.13 -16.98 -41.51
CA PRO A 348 0.99 -15.86 -41.90
C PRO A 348 2.23 -15.70 -41.02
N PHE A 349 2.10 -15.81 -39.69
CA PHE A 349 3.22 -15.72 -38.75
C PHE A 349 4.26 -16.82 -38.99
N TYR A 350 3.81 -18.06 -39.20
CA TYR A 350 4.68 -19.21 -39.42
C TYR A 350 5.37 -19.16 -40.79
N ARG A 351 4.62 -18.87 -41.87
CA ARG A 351 5.18 -18.83 -43.24
C ARG A 351 6.24 -17.74 -43.39
N ARG A 352 6.03 -16.58 -42.77
CA ARG A 352 6.92 -15.41 -42.88
C ARG A 352 8.00 -15.34 -41.81
N GLU A 353 8.08 -16.32 -40.89
CA GLU A 353 9.05 -16.35 -39.79
C GLU A 353 9.04 -15.03 -38.98
N LEU A 354 7.86 -14.59 -38.55
CA LEU A 354 7.67 -13.28 -37.90
C LEU A 354 7.98 -13.27 -36.40
N ASP A 355 8.66 -12.21 -35.98
CA ASP A 355 8.96 -11.92 -34.58
C ASP A 355 7.79 -11.19 -33.90
N LEU A 356 6.98 -11.89 -33.09
CA LEU A 356 5.97 -11.24 -32.22
C LEU A 356 6.61 -10.82 -30.88
N ARG A 357 6.60 -9.51 -30.60
CA ARG A 357 7.30 -8.92 -29.44
C ARG A 357 6.33 -8.08 -28.59
N LEU A 358 6.13 -8.45 -27.33
CA LEU A 358 5.39 -7.60 -26.39
C LEU A 358 6.28 -6.45 -25.85
N SER A 359 5.67 -5.28 -25.64
CA SER A 359 6.28 -4.11 -25.00
C SER A 359 5.72 -3.87 -23.61
N ARG A 360 6.56 -4.06 -22.59
CA ARG A 360 6.20 -3.83 -21.19
C ARG A 360 6.18 -2.33 -20.88
N SER A 361 5.04 -1.68 -21.09
CA SER A 361 4.75 -0.29 -20.67
C SER A 361 5.95 0.65 -20.91
N TYR A 362 6.41 1.41 -19.91
CA TYR A 362 7.61 2.27 -20.00
C TYR A 362 8.94 1.58 -19.66
N GLY A 363 8.99 0.25 -19.46
CA GLY A 363 10.24 -0.53 -19.47
C GLY A 363 10.44 -1.54 -18.33
N PRO A 364 11.63 -2.18 -18.27
CA PRO A 364 12.12 -2.92 -17.11
C PRO A 364 12.11 -2.08 -15.83
N GLY A 365 11.75 -2.71 -14.71
CA GLY A 365 11.33 -2.02 -13.47
C GLY A 365 9.83 -2.15 -13.24
N ARG A 366 9.03 -2.03 -14.32
CA ARG A 366 7.58 -2.12 -14.19
C ARG A 366 7.16 -3.49 -13.67
N TYR A 367 6.31 -3.47 -12.64
CA TYR A 367 5.79 -4.63 -11.89
C TYR A 367 6.84 -5.30 -10.98
N ASP A 368 7.93 -4.62 -10.64
CA ASP A 368 8.90 -5.05 -9.63
C ASP A 368 8.89 -4.07 -8.44
N PRO A 369 8.24 -4.42 -7.31
CA PRO A 369 8.19 -3.56 -6.12
C PRO A 369 9.58 -3.22 -5.55
N THR A 370 10.59 -4.05 -5.79
CA THR A 370 11.98 -3.80 -5.37
C THR A 370 12.56 -2.58 -6.10
N TYR A 371 12.25 -2.46 -7.39
CA TYR A 371 12.63 -1.34 -8.24
C TYR A 371 11.73 -0.12 -8.02
N GLU A 372 10.40 -0.33 -8.09
CA GLU A 372 9.41 0.75 -7.98
C GLU A 372 9.37 1.29 -6.54
N GLU A 373 8.83 0.53 -5.57
CA GLU A 373 8.61 1.02 -4.19
C GLU A 373 9.88 1.07 -3.33
N GLY A 374 10.76 0.07 -3.46
CA GLY A 374 12.02 -0.04 -2.73
C GLY A 374 13.14 0.85 -3.27
N GLY A 375 12.98 1.41 -4.47
CA GLY A 375 13.96 2.31 -5.08
C GLY A 375 15.33 1.67 -5.39
N ILE A 376 15.41 0.34 -5.50
CA ILE A 376 16.66 -0.38 -5.80
C ILE A 376 16.77 -0.55 -7.32
N ASP A 377 17.65 0.25 -7.96
CA ASP A 377 17.87 0.22 -9.41
C ASP A 377 18.68 -1.02 -9.84
N TYR A 378 18.45 -1.51 -11.07
CA TYR A 378 19.18 -2.65 -11.62
C TYR A 378 20.63 -2.29 -11.99
N PRO A 379 21.56 -3.26 -11.89
CA PRO A 379 22.93 -3.11 -12.39
C PRO A 379 22.93 -2.62 -13.85
N ARG A 380 23.48 -1.42 -14.08
CA ARG A 380 23.39 -0.71 -15.37
C ARG A 380 23.99 -1.49 -16.55
N ALA A 381 24.96 -2.37 -16.28
CA ALA A 381 25.55 -3.26 -17.28
C ALA A 381 24.62 -4.40 -17.72
N GLN A 382 23.70 -4.85 -16.86
CA GLN A 382 22.76 -5.93 -17.15
C GLN A 382 21.46 -5.39 -17.76
N VAL A 383 20.92 -4.31 -17.18
CA VAL A 383 19.67 -3.67 -17.64
C VAL A 383 19.98 -2.22 -17.96
N ARG A 384 20.35 -1.92 -19.21
CA ARG A 384 20.68 -0.54 -19.63
C ARG A 384 19.51 0.43 -19.49
N TRP A 385 18.32 -0.04 -19.88
CA TRP A 385 17.11 0.75 -20.03
C TRP A 385 16.06 0.29 -19.01
N THR A 386 15.82 1.13 -18.00
CA THR A 386 14.79 0.96 -16.96
C THR A 386 13.75 2.07 -17.10
N GLU A 387 12.62 1.97 -16.39
CA GLU A 387 11.55 2.99 -16.39
C GLU A 387 12.08 4.43 -16.27
N GLY A 388 12.84 4.74 -15.22
CA GLY A 388 13.43 6.07 -15.02
C GLY A 388 14.40 6.48 -16.13
N ARG A 389 15.21 5.55 -16.64
CA ARG A 389 16.16 5.81 -17.73
C ARG A 389 15.47 5.96 -19.09
N ASN A 390 14.27 5.41 -19.26
CA ASN A 390 13.43 5.58 -20.44
C ASN A 390 12.73 6.94 -20.44
N ILE A 391 12.23 7.37 -19.28
CA ILE A 391 11.71 8.73 -19.06
C ILE A 391 12.81 9.75 -19.37
N GLY A 392 13.99 9.63 -18.73
CA GLY A 392 15.11 10.56 -18.96
C GLY A 392 15.59 10.59 -20.42
N ALA A 393 15.65 9.44 -21.08
CA ALA A 393 16.00 9.37 -22.50
C ALA A 393 14.95 10.01 -23.42
N PHE A 394 13.66 9.94 -23.08
CA PHE A 394 12.61 10.64 -23.83
C PHE A 394 12.63 12.15 -23.56
N LEU A 395 12.81 12.59 -22.32
CA LEU A 395 12.91 14.02 -21.97
C LEU A 395 14.06 14.70 -22.72
N ALA A 396 15.19 14.00 -22.91
CA ALA A 396 16.32 14.47 -23.71
C ALA A 396 16.04 14.57 -25.23
N MET A 397 14.89 14.06 -25.72
CA MET A 397 14.42 14.26 -27.09
C MET A 397 13.48 15.46 -27.24
N LEU A 398 13.13 16.13 -26.14
CA LEU A 398 12.30 17.34 -26.11
C LEU A 398 13.17 18.61 -26.24
N GLY A 399 12.54 19.78 -26.25
CA GLY A 399 13.22 21.08 -26.37
C GLY A 399 13.40 21.57 -27.83
N PRO A 400 14.22 22.61 -28.05
CA PRO A 400 14.40 23.24 -29.36
C PRO A 400 14.89 22.26 -30.44
N GLY A 401 14.11 22.10 -31.52
CA GLY A 401 14.41 21.11 -32.57
C GLY A 401 14.16 19.64 -32.18
N GLY A 402 13.61 19.39 -30.99
CA GLY A 402 13.18 18.10 -30.48
C GLY A 402 11.78 17.67 -30.96
N ILE A 403 11.18 16.71 -30.24
CA ILE A 403 9.78 16.31 -30.42
C ILE A 403 8.89 17.37 -29.75
N ASN A 404 8.09 18.09 -30.52
CA ASN A 404 7.13 19.07 -30.01
C ASN A 404 5.85 18.37 -29.53
N VAL A 405 5.79 18.02 -28.25
CA VAL A 405 4.61 17.40 -27.61
C VAL A 405 3.47 18.38 -27.33
N ASP A 406 3.71 19.70 -27.32
CA ASP A 406 2.67 20.68 -27.04
C ASP A 406 1.54 20.65 -28.09
N ARG A 407 1.85 20.23 -29.32
CA ARG A 407 0.89 19.99 -30.41
C ARG A 407 -0.12 18.87 -30.12
N LEU A 408 0.14 18.00 -29.14
CA LEU A 408 -0.73 16.87 -28.79
C LEU A 408 -1.75 17.22 -27.70
N VAL A 409 -1.56 18.35 -27.01
CA VAL A 409 -2.49 18.87 -26.00
C VAL A 409 -3.53 19.75 -26.70
N SER A 410 -4.78 19.28 -26.78
CA SER A 410 -5.87 20.05 -27.39
C SER A 410 -6.79 20.73 -26.37
N GLN A 411 -6.66 20.41 -25.09
CA GLN A 411 -7.37 21.06 -23.99
C GLN A 411 -6.48 21.16 -22.75
N SER A 412 -6.69 22.22 -21.98
CA SER A 412 -6.08 22.43 -20.67
C SER A 412 -7.18 22.84 -19.70
N HIS A 413 -7.24 22.21 -18.53
CA HIS A 413 -8.21 22.51 -17.48
C HIS A 413 -7.49 22.66 -16.14
N PRO A 414 -7.93 23.55 -15.23
CA PRO A 414 -7.46 23.53 -13.85
C PRO A 414 -7.93 22.24 -13.16
N ILE A 415 -7.21 21.75 -12.14
CA ILE A 415 -7.51 20.49 -11.46
C ILE A 415 -8.95 20.41 -10.93
N GLU A 416 -9.55 21.51 -10.50
CA GLU A 416 -10.96 21.62 -10.09
C GLU A 416 -11.92 21.11 -11.17
N ASN A 417 -11.58 21.33 -12.44
CA ASN A 417 -12.38 20.98 -13.61
C ASN A 417 -11.92 19.67 -14.27
N ALA A 418 -11.14 18.83 -13.59
CA ALA A 418 -10.59 17.60 -14.17
C ALA A 418 -11.66 16.70 -14.82
N ALA A 419 -12.86 16.63 -14.26
CA ALA A 419 -13.98 15.88 -14.84
C ALA A 419 -14.29 16.26 -16.30
N ALA A 420 -14.17 17.54 -16.68
CA ALA A 420 -14.34 18.01 -18.05
C ALA A 420 -13.23 17.49 -18.99
N GLY A 421 -11.98 17.45 -18.49
CA GLY A 421 -10.84 16.87 -19.21
C GLY A 421 -11.00 15.36 -19.46
N PHE A 422 -11.42 14.62 -18.44
CA PHE A 422 -11.75 13.19 -18.57
C PHE A 422 -12.89 12.94 -19.56
N ALA A 423 -13.94 13.78 -19.55
CA ALA A 423 -15.03 13.70 -20.53
C ALA A 423 -14.53 13.96 -21.97
N GLY A 424 -13.72 14.99 -22.19
CA GLY A 424 -13.12 15.29 -23.50
C GLY A 424 -12.27 14.13 -24.06
N ILE A 425 -11.56 13.41 -23.20
CA ILE A 425 -10.83 12.19 -23.54
C ILE A 425 -11.77 11.01 -23.84
N ALA A 426 -12.83 10.81 -23.05
CA ALA A 426 -13.79 9.72 -23.22
C ALA A 426 -14.57 9.85 -24.54
N GLU A 427 -15.06 11.06 -24.84
CA GLU A 427 -15.73 11.41 -26.10
C GLU A 427 -14.78 11.42 -27.31
N GLY A 428 -13.47 11.40 -27.06
CA GLY A 428 -12.43 11.40 -28.10
C GLY A 428 -12.22 12.75 -28.77
N LYS A 429 -12.67 13.85 -28.14
CA LYS A 429 -12.43 15.26 -28.55
C LYS A 429 -10.99 15.72 -28.27
N ALA A 430 -10.21 14.94 -27.52
CA ALA A 430 -8.81 15.18 -27.24
C ALA A 430 -7.95 13.91 -27.38
N LEU A 431 -6.65 14.09 -27.64
CA LEU A 431 -5.63 13.04 -27.58
C LEU A 431 -4.92 13.04 -26.23
N ALA A 432 -4.43 14.20 -25.81
CA ALA A 432 -3.98 14.50 -24.46
C ALA A 432 -4.75 15.70 -23.92
N VAL A 433 -5.01 15.70 -22.62
CA VAL A 433 -5.52 16.85 -21.87
C VAL A 433 -4.55 17.17 -20.76
N GLU A 434 -4.18 18.44 -20.65
CA GLU A 434 -3.39 18.94 -19.52
C GLU A 434 -4.32 19.28 -18.34
N LEU A 435 -3.92 18.87 -17.15
CA LEU A 435 -4.36 19.48 -15.90
C LEU A 435 -3.31 20.47 -15.41
N THR A 436 -3.77 21.69 -15.10
CA THR A 436 -2.98 22.77 -14.51
C THR A 436 -3.28 22.93 -13.03
N TYR A 437 -2.33 23.51 -12.30
CA TYR A 437 -2.28 23.55 -10.84
C TYR A 437 -1.96 24.97 -10.35
N PRO A 438 -2.36 25.36 -9.12
CA PRO A 438 -2.06 26.69 -8.58
C PRO A 438 -0.56 27.00 -8.48
N ASP A 439 -0.23 28.29 -8.54
CA ASP A 439 1.13 28.80 -8.61
C ASP A 439 1.98 28.49 -7.37
N ALA A 440 3.29 28.36 -7.60
CA ALA A 440 4.29 27.95 -6.60
C ALA A 440 4.36 28.82 -5.34
N LEU A 441 3.95 30.09 -5.43
CA LEU A 441 3.96 31.04 -4.31
C LEU A 441 2.74 30.90 -3.39
N SER A 442 1.68 30.20 -3.82
CA SER A 442 0.41 30.09 -3.09
C SER A 442 0.35 28.91 -2.11
N LEU A 443 1.37 28.05 -2.10
CA LEU A 443 1.38 26.82 -1.33
C LEU A 443 2.58 26.79 -0.38
N ALA A 444 2.34 27.29 0.85
CA ALA A 444 3.12 26.92 2.02
C ALA A 444 3.10 25.39 2.24
N GLN A 445 3.89 24.90 3.19
CA GLN A 445 4.15 23.46 3.43
C GLN A 445 2.87 22.59 3.30
N PRO A 446 2.93 21.45 2.60
CA PRO A 446 1.76 20.61 2.32
C PRO A 446 0.97 20.25 3.58
N ALA A 447 -0.32 20.61 3.65
CA ALA A 447 -1.16 20.28 4.79
C ALA A 447 -1.48 18.79 4.82
N ARG A 448 -0.82 18.07 5.72
CA ARG A 448 -1.05 16.64 5.98
C ARG A 448 -2.26 16.38 6.86
N ARG A 449 -2.97 17.44 7.28
CA ARG A 449 -4.20 17.44 8.08
C ARG A 449 -5.31 18.24 7.41
N ILE A 450 -6.54 17.72 7.49
CA ILE A 450 -7.77 18.43 7.14
C ILE A 450 -8.76 18.36 8.30
N GLU A 451 -9.29 19.52 8.68
CA GLU A 451 -10.50 19.66 9.49
C GLU A 451 -11.76 19.49 8.61
N LEU A 452 -12.66 18.60 9.00
CA LEU A 452 -13.90 18.26 8.30
C LEU A 452 -15.16 18.64 9.11
N GLY A 453 -15.01 18.91 10.41
CA GLY A 453 -16.08 19.35 11.29
C GLY A 453 -15.60 20.40 12.28
N THR A 454 -16.52 21.13 12.89
CA THR A 454 -16.18 22.10 13.93
C THR A 454 -15.71 21.38 15.20
N ARG A 455 -14.65 21.91 15.84
CA ARG A 455 -14.21 21.43 17.15
C ARG A 455 -15.34 21.65 18.15
N ARG A 456 -15.91 20.54 18.65
CA ARG A 456 -16.84 20.54 19.77
C ARG A 456 -16.07 20.46 21.08
N GLU A 457 -16.59 21.09 22.13
CA GLU A 457 -16.05 20.90 23.48
C GLU A 457 -16.06 19.42 23.86
N ALA A 458 -14.96 18.96 24.47
CA ALA A 458 -14.84 17.59 24.94
C ALA A 458 -15.92 17.32 26.00
N ARG A 459 -16.70 16.25 25.81
CA ARG A 459 -17.73 15.84 26.77
C ARG A 459 -17.03 15.26 28.01
N PRO A 460 -17.25 15.79 29.23
CA PRO A 460 -16.64 15.25 30.44
C PRO A 460 -16.87 13.73 30.57
N GLY A 461 -15.80 12.97 30.81
CA GLY A 461 -15.84 11.50 30.91
C GLY A 461 -15.94 10.74 29.59
N THR A 462 -15.81 11.39 28.43
CA THR A 462 -15.72 10.74 27.12
C THR A 462 -14.27 10.75 26.63
N ILE A 463 -13.77 9.58 26.21
CA ILE A 463 -12.41 9.39 25.68
C ILE A 463 -12.38 9.77 24.20
N GLY A 464 -11.53 10.73 23.84
CA GLY A 464 -11.22 11.05 22.46
C GLY A 464 -10.32 9.99 21.83
N LEU A 465 -10.83 9.25 20.84
CA LEU A 465 -10.13 8.17 20.16
C LEU A 465 -9.64 8.61 18.77
N GLY A 466 -8.32 8.56 18.57
CA GLY A 466 -7.71 8.61 17.24
C GLY A 466 -7.55 7.20 16.66
N ILE A 467 -7.90 6.99 15.39
CA ILE A 467 -7.73 5.68 14.72
C ILE A 467 -6.64 5.77 13.65
N VAL A 468 -5.60 4.94 13.76
CA VAL A 468 -4.50 4.86 12.79
C VAL A 468 -4.62 3.57 12.00
N GLY A 469 -4.81 3.68 10.68
CA GLY A 469 -5.10 2.55 9.81
C GLY A 469 -6.60 2.26 9.72
N VAL A 470 -7.16 2.38 8.50
CA VAL A 470 -8.60 2.18 8.26
C VAL A 470 -8.80 1.24 7.07
N GLY A 471 -8.16 0.07 7.16
CA GLY A 471 -8.30 -1.05 6.22
C GLY A 471 -9.60 -1.86 6.41
N THR A 472 -9.75 -2.93 5.64
CA THR A 472 -10.98 -3.74 5.59
C THR A 472 -11.43 -4.25 6.96
N PHE A 473 -10.53 -4.82 7.77
CA PHE A 473 -10.89 -5.31 9.12
C PHE A 473 -11.31 -4.19 10.07
N ALA A 474 -10.61 -3.04 10.03
CA ALA A 474 -10.98 -1.86 10.81
C ALA A 474 -12.39 -1.36 10.47
N ARG A 475 -12.73 -1.29 9.18
CA ARG A 475 -14.04 -0.86 8.68
C ARG A 475 -15.17 -1.86 8.98
N ALA A 476 -14.89 -3.15 8.86
CA ALA A 476 -15.87 -4.22 9.01
C ALA A 476 -16.19 -4.57 10.48
N THR A 477 -15.25 -4.33 11.41
CA THR A 477 -15.35 -4.79 12.80
C THR A 477 -15.08 -3.65 13.79
N ARG A 478 -13.82 -3.16 13.87
CA ARG A 478 -13.40 -2.27 14.97
C ARG A 478 -14.12 -0.93 15.03
N ILE A 479 -14.36 -0.28 13.90
CA ILE A 479 -15.09 1.00 13.83
C ILE A 479 -16.58 0.81 14.21
N PRO A 480 -17.32 -0.17 13.65
CA PRO A 480 -18.65 -0.53 14.13
C PRO A 480 -18.74 -0.85 15.62
N ASP A 481 -17.76 -1.57 16.19
CA ASP A 481 -17.73 -1.91 17.62
C ASP A 481 -17.47 -0.67 18.50
N THR A 482 -16.54 0.20 18.07
CA THR A 482 -16.25 1.48 18.74
C THR A 482 -17.48 2.37 18.79
N ARG A 483 -18.23 2.48 17.70
CA ARG A 483 -19.46 3.28 17.63
C ARG A 483 -20.60 2.80 18.53
N GLN A 484 -20.59 1.52 18.91
CA GLN A 484 -21.55 0.94 19.85
C GLN A 484 -21.10 1.05 21.31
N THR A 485 -19.84 1.41 21.55
CA THR A 485 -19.25 1.52 22.89
C THR A 485 -19.55 2.91 23.47
N ARG A 486 -19.96 2.96 24.75
CA ARG A 486 -20.22 4.23 25.44
C ARG A 486 -18.94 4.82 26.02
N GLY A 487 -18.89 6.14 26.19
CA GLY A 487 -17.74 6.82 26.80
C GLY A 487 -16.53 6.98 25.88
N VAL A 488 -16.71 6.82 24.56
CA VAL A 488 -15.68 7.04 23.53
C VAL A 488 -16.26 7.83 22.35
N GLU A 489 -15.46 8.73 21.76
CA GLU A 489 -15.79 9.48 20.54
C GLU A 489 -14.61 9.38 19.56
N ILE A 490 -14.86 9.06 18.29
CA ILE A 490 -13.80 9.02 17.27
C ILE A 490 -13.51 10.47 16.83
N VAL A 491 -12.41 11.04 17.32
CA VAL A 491 -12.08 12.45 17.08
C VAL A 491 -11.32 12.68 15.78
N GLY A 492 -10.50 11.72 15.35
CA GLY A 492 -9.60 11.85 14.20
C GLY A 492 -9.18 10.49 13.62
N VAL A 493 -8.78 10.48 12.35
CA VAL A 493 -8.24 9.27 11.68
C VAL A 493 -6.94 9.56 10.92
N ALA A 494 -6.04 8.59 10.91
CA ALA A 494 -4.79 8.63 10.14
C ALA A 494 -4.72 7.49 9.11
N ALA A 495 -4.41 7.81 7.86
CA ALA A 495 -4.13 6.80 6.82
C ALA A 495 -3.16 7.34 5.75
N ARG A 496 -2.14 6.55 5.39
CA ARG A 496 -1.08 6.93 4.43
C ARG A 496 -1.59 7.45 3.08
N SER A 497 -2.74 6.98 2.61
CA SER A 497 -3.34 7.40 1.34
C SER A 497 -4.34 8.55 1.56
N PRO A 498 -4.17 9.72 0.91
CA PRO A 498 -5.05 10.89 1.06
C PRO A 498 -6.55 10.58 0.93
N GLY A 499 -6.97 9.92 -0.16
CA GLY A 499 -8.36 9.52 -0.38
C GLY A 499 -8.87 8.48 0.63
N THR A 500 -7.97 7.67 1.20
CA THR A 500 -8.33 6.73 2.27
C THR A 500 -8.57 7.46 3.59
N ALA A 501 -7.73 8.44 3.94
CA ALA A 501 -7.89 9.28 5.14
C ALA A 501 -9.21 10.07 5.08
N ARG A 502 -9.48 10.73 3.94
CA ARG A 502 -10.72 11.47 3.69
C ARG A 502 -11.96 10.60 3.84
N ARG A 503 -12.03 9.47 3.12
CA ARG A 503 -13.17 8.53 3.22
C ARG A 503 -13.29 7.86 4.59
N ALA A 504 -12.18 7.65 5.30
CA ALA A 504 -12.22 7.11 6.65
C ALA A 504 -12.86 8.08 7.63
N ALA A 505 -12.58 9.38 7.53
CA ALA A 505 -13.18 10.38 8.41
C ALA A 505 -14.67 10.56 8.13
N GLU A 506 -15.07 10.64 6.86
CA GLU A 506 -16.48 10.63 6.46
C GLU A 506 -17.19 9.35 6.95
N PHE A 507 -16.56 8.18 6.80
CA PHE A 507 -17.12 6.91 7.26
C PHE A 507 -17.26 6.83 8.78
N THR A 508 -16.33 7.40 9.56
CA THR A 508 -16.31 7.37 11.03
C THR A 508 -17.09 8.52 11.68
N GLY A 509 -17.26 9.64 10.99
CA GLY A 509 -17.72 10.91 11.56
C GLY A 509 -16.61 11.68 12.29
N ALA A 510 -15.34 11.35 12.05
CA ALA A 510 -14.21 12.02 12.68
C ALA A 510 -14.11 13.49 12.28
N ARG A 511 -13.67 14.33 13.22
CA ARG A 511 -13.59 15.79 13.05
C ARG A 511 -12.47 16.19 12.09
N PHE A 512 -11.39 15.41 12.05
CA PHE A 512 -10.24 15.63 11.17
C PHE A 512 -9.70 14.32 10.57
N CYS A 513 -8.90 14.44 9.50
CA CYS A 513 -8.11 13.34 8.95
C CYS A 513 -6.67 13.77 8.67
N VAL A 514 -5.73 12.82 8.81
CA VAL A 514 -4.30 13.04 8.55
C VAL A 514 -3.67 11.93 7.70
N THR A 515 -2.57 12.24 7.02
CA THR A 515 -1.68 11.24 6.38
C THR A 515 -0.50 10.85 7.27
N ASP A 516 -0.11 11.71 8.22
CA ASP A 516 0.92 11.45 9.23
C ASP A 516 0.29 11.04 10.57
N PRO A 517 0.50 9.81 11.07
CA PRO A 517 0.05 9.41 12.41
C PRO A 517 0.54 10.33 13.54
N ALA A 518 1.70 10.98 13.39
CA ALA A 518 2.26 11.86 14.41
C ALA A 518 1.36 13.07 14.70
N GLU A 519 0.67 13.61 13.69
CA GLU A 519 -0.25 14.76 13.85
C GLU A 519 -1.55 14.37 14.57
N LEU A 520 -1.99 13.11 14.44
CA LEU A 520 -3.09 12.56 15.22
C LEU A 520 -2.65 12.26 16.66
N ILE A 521 -1.43 11.75 16.86
CA ILE A 521 -0.87 11.48 18.18
C ILE A 521 -0.60 12.77 18.96
N ALA A 522 -0.22 13.86 18.29
CA ALA A 522 0.04 15.16 18.91
C ALA A 522 -1.24 15.94 19.29
N ASP A 523 -2.42 15.54 18.79
CA ASP A 523 -3.67 16.25 19.02
C ASP A 523 -4.07 16.24 20.51
N PRO A 524 -4.41 17.41 21.11
CA PRO A 524 -4.78 17.49 22.53
C PRO A 524 -6.15 16.88 22.84
N ASP A 525 -7.05 16.73 21.86
CA ASP A 525 -8.36 16.10 22.02
C ASP A 525 -8.32 14.57 21.79
N VAL A 526 -7.14 13.99 21.52
CA VAL A 526 -6.92 12.54 21.46
C VAL A 526 -6.40 12.07 22.82
N ASP A 527 -7.18 11.28 23.55
CA ASP A 527 -6.78 10.61 24.80
C ASP A 527 -6.17 9.22 24.52
N ALA A 528 -6.69 8.55 23.48
CA ALA A 528 -6.36 7.18 23.15
C ALA A 528 -6.16 6.98 21.63
N VAL A 529 -5.28 6.05 21.25
CA VAL A 529 -4.97 5.70 19.86
C VAL A 529 -5.26 4.23 19.59
N MET A 530 -6.03 3.94 18.54
CA MET A 530 -6.31 2.60 18.06
C MET A 530 -5.48 2.32 16.79
N VAL A 531 -4.47 1.45 16.90
CA VAL A 531 -3.53 1.08 15.83
C VAL A 531 -4.03 -0.18 15.12
N LEU A 532 -4.49 0.00 13.89
CA LEU A 532 -5.12 -1.00 13.02
C LEU A 532 -4.44 -1.03 11.63
N THR A 533 -3.11 -0.87 11.61
CA THR A 533 -2.30 -0.77 10.39
C THR A 533 -1.86 -2.15 9.88
N ARG A 534 -0.72 -2.24 9.18
CA ARG A 534 -0.04 -3.51 8.87
C ARG A 534 1.01 -3.79 9.95
N HIS A 535 1.35 -5.06 10.15
CA HIS A 535 2.11 -5.54 11.30
C HIS A 535 3.47 -4.83 11.49
N ASP A 536 4.16 -4.51 10.39
CA ASP A 536 5.42 -3.76 10.32
C ASP A 536 5.39 -2.39 11.04
N SER A 537 4.20 -1.80 11.15
CA SER A 537 4.02 -0.45 11.69
C SER A 537 3.32 -0.43 13.06
N HIS A 538 2.94 -1.59 13.61
CA HIS A 538 2.20 -1.67 14.88
C HIS A 538 3.02 -1.10 16.05
N ALA A 539 4.22 -1.63 16.26
CA ALA A 539 5.03 -1.32 17.43
C ALA A 539 5.52 0.14 17.44
N SER A 540 6.00 0.66 16.32
CA SER A 540 6.53 2.03 16.22
C SER A 540 5.44 3.08 16.45
N ILE A 541 4.23 2.90 15.90
CA ILE A 541 3.10 3.80 16.12
C ILE A 541 2.60 3.69 17.57
N ALA A 542 2.51 2.48 18.12
CA ALA A 542 2.09 2.25 19.51
C ALA A 542 3.06 2.88 20.53
N ALA A 543 4.37 2.65 20.37
CA ALA A 543 5.40 3.24 21.22
C ALA A 543 5.42 4.77 21.12
N ALA A 544 5.25 5.35 19.93
CA ALA A 544 5.13 6.80 19.75
C ALA A 544 3.90 7.38 20.48
N ALA A 545 2.74 6.74 20.38
CA ALA A 545 1.52 7.17 21.06
C ALA A 545 1.63 7.08 22.60
N LEU A 546 2.21 5.98 23.13
CA LEU A 546 2.46 5.83 24.57
C LEU A 546 3.47 6.88 25.07
N ARG A 547 4.56 7.13 24.33
CA ARG A 547 5.55 8.19 24.65
C ARG A 547 4.94 9.60 24.62
N ALA A 548 3.91 9.82 23.81
CA ALA A 548 3.10 11.05 23.82
C ALA A 548 2.04 11.09 24.95
N GLY A 549 2.04 10.13 25.87
CA GLY A 549 1.14 10.06 27.02
C GLY A 549 -0.28 9.58 26.69
N LYS A 550 -0.51 9.01 25.50
CA LYS A 550 -1.82 8.48 25.08
C LYS A 550 -2.01 7.05 25.55
N HIS A 551 -3.25 6.65 25.77
CA HIS A 551 -3.60 5.22 25.91
C HIS A 551 -3.59 4.55 24.52
N VAL A 552 -3.30 3.25 24.42
CA VAL A 552 -3.17 2.57 23.13
C VAL A 552 -3.91 1.24 23.09
N PHE A 553 -4.62 1.01 22.00
CA PHE A 553 -5.06 -0.31 21.55
C PHE A 553 -4.28 -0.68 20.28
N VAL A 554 -3.68 -1.86 20.22
CA VAL A 554 -2.96 -2.37 19.04
C VAL A 554 -3.61 -3.66 18.57
N GLU A 555 -3.97 -3.78 17.29
CA GLU A 555 -4.35 -5.08 16.74
C GLU A 555 -3.17 -6.07 16.76
N LYS A 556 -3.46 -7.37 16.79
CA LYS A 556 -2.40 -8.40 16.85
C LYS A 556 -1.66 -8.53 15.51
N PRO A 557 -0.36 -8.90 15.47
CA PRO A 557 0.55 -9.06 16.61
C PRO A 557 1.01 -7.69 17.14
N LEU A 558 1.63 -7.66 18.32
CA LEU A 558 2.17 -6.41 18.88
C LEU A 558 3.31 -5.84 18.02
N GLY A 559 4.20 -6.71 17.54
CA GLY A 559 5.30 -6.40 16.65
C GLY A 559 5.74 -7.66 15.89
N LEU A 560 6.63 -7.49 14.92
CA LEU A 560 7.24 -8.57 14.17
C LEU A 560 8.49 -9.12 14.88
N THR A 561 9.18 -8.30 15.69
CA THR A 561 10.37 -8.69 16.49
C THR A 561 10.11 -8.61 18.00
N ILE A 562 11.00 -9.23 18.79
CA ILE A 562 10.93 -9.18 20.26
C ILE A 562 11.36 -7.78 20.74
N GLU A 563 12.32 -7.19 20.03
CA GLU A 563 12.86 -5.85 20.25
C GLU A 563 11.77 -4.77 20.09
N GLU A 564 10.97 -4.85 19.02
CA GLU A 564 9.77 -4.02 18.83
C GLU A 564 8.75 -4.19 19.97
N CYS A 565 8.47 -5.43 20.38
CA CYS A 565 7.53 -5.69 21.48
C CYS A 565 8.03 -5.11 22.81
N ARG A 566 9.33 -5.22 23.09
CA ARG A 566 10.00 -4.62 24.26
C ARG A 566 9.90 -3.10 24.25
N GLU A 567 10.06 -2.43 23.09
CA GLU A 567 9.90 -0.98 23.00
C GLU A 567 8.49 -0.55 23.46
N VAL A 568 7.44 -1.23 23.00
CA VAL A 568 6.06 -0.91 23.40
C VAL A 568 5.79 -1.21 24.88
N CYS A 569 6.31 -2.33 25.41
CA CYS A 569 6.18 -2.66 26.84
C CYS A 569 6.83 -1.57 27.70
N ASN A 570 8.08 -1.20 27.41
CA ASN A 570 8.81 -0.17 28.12
C ASN A 570 8.12 1.20 28.01
N ALA A 571 7.58 1.54 26.83
CA ALA A 571 6.84 2.78 26.63
C ALA A 571 5.54 2.82 27.46
N ALA A 572 4.81 1.70 27.56
CA ALA A 572 3.59 1.60 28.35
C ALA A 572 3.85 1.75 29.85
N GLU A 573 4.86 1.05 30.37
CA GLU A 573 5.29 1.14 31.77
C GLU A 573 5.78 2.55 32.11
N THR A 574 6.66 3.12 31.28
CA THR A 574 7.22 4.47 31.49
C THR A 574 6.14 5.56 31.47
N ALA A 575 5.14 5.43 30.59
CA ALA A 575 4.06 6.41 30.48
C ALA A 575 2.96 6.25 31.55
N GLY A 576 2.89 5.09 32.22
CA GLY A 576 1.77 4.73 33.09
C GLY A 576 0.43 4.65 32.35
N ARG A 577 0.45 4.22 31.08
CA ARG A 577 -0.73 4.20 30.19
C ARG A 577 -1.14 2.79 29.81
N VAL A 578 -2.45 2.60 29.63
CA VAL A 578 -3.05 1.35 29.15
C VAL A 578 -2.55 1.06 27.73
N ALA A 579 -1.93 -0.10 27.55
CA ALA A 579 -1.57 -0.67 26.26
C ALA A 579 -2.27 -2.02 26.09
N ALA A 580 -3.41 -2.03 25.40
CA ALA A 580 -4.24 -3.21 25.16
C ALA A 580 -3.95 -3.83 23.79
N ILE A 581 -3.98 -5.17 23.69
CA ILE A 581 -3.69 -5.89 22.45
C ILE A 581 -4.94 -6.64 21.96
N GLY A 582 -5.14 -6.72 20.64
CA GLY A 582 -6.31 -7.26 19.93
C GLY A 582 -6.68 -8.74 20.13
N PHE A 583 -6.38 -9.36 21.27
CA PHE A 583 -6.73 -10.75 21.59
C PHE A 583 -8.20 -10.92 22.04
N ASN A 584 -9.15 -10.54 21.16
CA ASN A 584 -10.60 -10.58 21.45
C ASN A 584 -11.12 -11.93 21.97
N ARG A 585 -10.47 -13.04 21.61
CA ARG A 585 -10.83 -14.39 22.07
C ARG A 585 -10.81 -14.58 23.58
N ARG A 586 -10.00 -13.84 24.34
CA ARG A 586 -10.02 -13.89 25.82
C ARG A 586 -11.35 -13.37 26.43
N LEU A 587 -12.09 -12.59 25.65
CA LEU A 587 -13.33 -11.92 26.07
C LEU A 587 -14.59 -12.55 25.50
N ALA A 588 -14.44 -13.55 24.63
CA ALA A 588 -15.53 -14.35 24.09
C ALA A 588 -16.31 -15.07 25.23
N PRO A 589 -17.65 -15.15 25.17
CA PRO A 589 -18.45 -15.73 26.24
C PRO A 589 -18.03 -17.17 26.62
N LEU A 590 -17.85 -18.02 25.60
CA LEU A 590 -17.52 -19.44 25.81
C LEU A 590 -16.09 -19.64 26.35
N THR A 591 -15.12 -18.82 25.98
CA THR A 591 -13.75 -18.96 26.51
C THR A 591 -13.63 -18.45 27.94
N ARG A 592 -14.40 -17.42 28.32
CA ARG A 592 -14.52 -16.96 29.72
C ARG A 592 -15.15 -18.04 30.60
N GLU A 593 -16.18 -18.72 30.10
CA GLU A 593 -16.78 -19.84 30.80
C GLU A 593 -15.85 -21.05 30.91
N LEU A 594 -15.14 -21.39 29.82
CA LEU A 594 -14.09 -22.41 29.84
C LEU A 594 -12.98 -22.05 30.83
N ARG A 595 -12.55 -20.79 30.87
CA ARG A 595 -11.52 -20.30 31.81
C ARG A 595 -11.92 -20.53 33.26
N VAL A 596 -13.16 -20.19 33.65
CA VAL A 596 -13.68 -20.46 35.01
C VAL A 596 -13.67 -21.97 35.33
N TRP A 597 -14.03 -22.83 34.38
CA TRP A 597 -13.97 -24.29 34.56
C TRP A 597 -12.54 -24.86 34.59
N LEU A 598 -11.55 -24.17 34.01
CA LEU A 598 -10.12 -24.52 34.05
C LEU A 598 -9.37 -23.92 35.27
N GLU A 599 -9.94 -22.91 35.93
CA GLU A 599 -9.40 -22.32 37.16
C GLU A 599 -9.59 -23.23 38.37
N SER A 600 -10.66 -24.04 38.40
CA SER A 600 -10.94 -24.99 39.49
C SER A 600 -10.14 -26.30 39.39
N ARG A 601 -8.99 -26.31 38.72
CA ARG A 601 -8.20 -27.52 38.45
C ARG A 601 -7.23 -27.85 39.59
N SER A 602 -6.80 -29.11 39.66
CA SER A 602 -5.72 -29.54 40.56
C SER A 602 -4.44 -29.96 39.84
N GLY A 603 -4.54 -30.47 38.61
CA GLY A 603 -3.41 -30.89 37.78
C GLY A 603 -3.13 -30.02 36.55
N PRO A 604 -2.16 -30.43 35.70
CA PRO A 604 -1.86 -29.77 34.43
C PRO A 604 -2.97 -29.97 33.40
N ILE A 605 -3.05 -29.06 32.43
CA ILE A 605 -3.99 -29.14 31.31
C ILE A 605 -3.27 -29.73 30.09
N THR A 606 -3.92 -30.66 29.40
CA THR A 606 -3.56 -31.01 28.01
C THR A 606 -4.56 -30.37 27.07
N LEU A 607 -4.10 -29.63 26.06
CA LEU A 607 -4.97 -29.01 25.06
C LEU A 607 -4.42 -29.11 23.64
N THR A 608 -5.33 -29.11 22.66
CA THR A 608 -5.03 -29.07 21.23
C THR A 608 -5.95 -28.07 20.55
N TYR A 609 -5.37 -27.07 19.90
CA TYR A 609 -6.06 -26.05 19.11
C TYR A 609 -5.77 -26.30 17.63
N HIS A 610 -6.80 -26.68 16.87
CA HIS A 610 -6.76 -26.84 15.43
C HIS A 610 -7.37 -25.62 14.72
N VAL A 611 -6.65 -25.09 13.73
CA VAL A 611 -6.99 -23.88 12.97
C VAL A 611 -6.92 -24.15 11.48
N GLU A 612 -8.05 -23.99 10.80
CA GLU A 612 -8.18 -24.12 9.34
C GLU A 612 -8.20 -22.72 8.72
N ALA A 613 -7.02 -22.18 8.49
CA ALA A 613 -6.80 -20.78 8.14
C ALA A 613 -6.97 -20.49 6.63
N GLY A 614 -6.95 -21.52 5.78
CA GLY A 614 -7.23 -21.49 4.33
C GLY A 614 -6.19 -20.76 3.48
N GLN A 615 -6.08 -21.07 2.19
CA GLN A 615 -4.97 -20.56 1.37
C GLN A 615 -5.08 -19.06 1.07
N LEU A 616 -3.94 -18.34 1.13
CA LEU A 616 -3.83 -16.94 0.71
C LEU A 616 -3.38 -16.84 -0.77
N PRO A 617 -3.77 -15.76 -1.49
CA PRO A 617 -3.15 -15.39 -2.76
C PRO A 617 -1.64 -15.17 -2.61
N ALA A 618 -0.87 -15.52 -3.64
CA ALA A 618 0.60 -15.46 -3.62
C ALA A 618 1.16 -14.02 -3.51
N ASP A 619 0.37 -13.02 -3.87
CA ASP A 619 0.68 -11.58 -3.78
C ASP A 619 0.18 -10.94 -2.47
N HIS A 620 -0.34 -11.73 -1.52
CA HIS A 620 -0.91 -11.18 -0.29
C HIS A 620 0.18 -10.70 0.68
N TRP A 621 0.10 -9.44 1.12
CA TRP A 621 1.09 -8.76 1.98
C TRP A 621 1.48 -9.49 3.29
N LEU A 622 0.67 -10.45 3.76
CA LEU A 622 1.04 -11.29 4.91
C LEU A 622 2.21 -12.24 4.62
N LEU A 623 2.39 -12.62 3.35
CA LEU A 623 3.46 -13.52 2.89
C LEU A 623 4.79 -12.76 2.73
N ASP A 624 4.76 -11.43 2.62
CA ASP A 624 5.93 -10.59 2.67
C ASP A 624 6.49 -10.59 4.10
N SER A 625 7.76 -11.00 4.25
CA SER A 625 8.42 -11.13 5.55
C SER A 625 8.69 -9.78 6.23
N SER A 626 8.76 -8.69 5.47
CA SER A 626 9.00 -7.33 5.96
C SER A 626 7.71 -6.60 6.36
N LEU A 627 6.59 -6.87 5.67
CA LEU A 627 5.29 -6.24 5.94
C LEU A 627 4.39 -7.07 6.88
N GLY A 628 4.38 -8.38 6.67
CA GLY A 628 3.44 -9.30 7.32
C GLY A 628 4.08 -10.21 8.36
N GLY A 629 5.35 -10.60 8.16
CA GLY A 629 6.09 -11.54 9.00
C GLY A 629 5.61 -12.99 8.90
N GLY A 630 4.76 -13.31 7.91
CA GLY A 630 4.08 -14.60 7.80
C GLY A 630 2.86 -14.73 8.72
N ARG A 631 2.01 -15.71 8.42
CA ARG A 631 0.78 -15.98 9.18
C ARG A 631 1.02 -16.52 10.59
N ILE A 632 2.16 -17.15 10.86
CA ILE A 632 2.44 -17.69 12.20
C ILE A 632 2.64 -16.56 13.21
N VAL A 633 3.50 -15.58 12.92
CA VAL A 633 3.62 -14.38 13.76
C VAL A 633 2.36 -13.51 13.64
N GLY A 634 1.81 -13.36 12.44
CA GLY A 634 0.71 -12.43 12.15
C GLY A 634 -0.69 -12.86 12.57
N GLU A 635 -1.00 -14.16 12.63
CA GLU A 635 -2.32 -14.70 12.95
C GLU A 635 -2.25 -15.82 14.01
N ALA A 636 -1.29 -16.75 13.91
CA ALA A 636 -1.20 -17.89 14.84
C ALA A 636 -0.91 -17.44 16.30
N CYS A 637 -0.35 -16.24 16.49
CA CYS A 637 -0.18 -15.60 17.80
C CYS A 637 -1.51 -15.48 18.56
N HIS A 638 -2.64 -15.31 17.87
CA HIS A 638 -3.97 -15.17 18.44
C HIS A 638 -4.55 -16.48 19.01
N PHE A 639 -3.90 -17.61 18.71
CA PHE A 639 -4.26 -18.94 19.19
C PHE A 639 -3.29 -19.37 20.30
N GLY A 640 -1.99 -19.13 20.11
CA GLY A 640 -0.97 -19.25 21.16
C GLY A 640 -1.32 -18.45 22.42
N ASP A 641 -1.75 -17.21 22.24
CA ASP A 641 -2.28 -16.35 23.32
C ASP A 641 -3.43 -17.02 24.08
N LEU A 642 -4.45 -17.51 23.37
CA LEU A 642 -5.62 -18.11 24.02
C LEU A 642 -5.25 -19.38 24.79
N MET A 643 -4.36 -20.21 24.26
CA MET A 643 -3.86 -21.40 24.97
C MET A 643 -3.16 -21.00 26.28
N ALA A 644 -2.25 -20.03 26.21
CA ALA A 644 -1.53 -19.53 27.38
C ALA A 644 -2.46 -18.89 28.43
N TRP A 645 -3.45 -18.12 27.99
CA TRP A 645 -4.45 -17.50 28.87
C TRP A 645 -5.40 -18.52 29.52
N LEU A 646 -5.87 -19.53 28.78
CA LEU A 646 -6.72 -20.59 29.33
C LEU A 646 -5.98 -21.42 30.38
N ILE A 647 -4.70 -21.75 30.14
CA ILE A 647 -3.83 -22.37 31.15
C ILE A 647 -3.58 -21.38 32.32
N GLY A 648 -3.29 -20.11 32.02
CA GLY A 648 -2.86 -19.11 32.99
C GLY A 648 -1.36 -19.12 33.24
N TRP A 649 -0.57 -19.62 32.30
CA TRP A 649 0.90 -19.62 32.34
C TRP A 649 1.46 -19.22 30.97
N PRO A 650 2.59 -18.49 30.90
CA PRO A 650 3.32 -18.30 29.66
C PRO A 650 3.96 -19.64 29.21
N PRO A 651 4.06 -19.89 27.90
CA PRO A 651 4.77 -21.05 27.38
C PRO A 651 6.28 -20.86 27.57
N THR A 652 6.98 -21.91 27.97
CA THR A 652 8.42 -21.88 28.30
C THR A 652 9.29 -22.55 27.23
N THR A 653 8.75 -23.53 26.52
CA THR A 653 9.45 -24.26 25.43
C THR A 653 8.51 -24.55 24.27
N VAL A 654 9.07 -24.74 23.08
CA VAL A 654 8.33 -25.18 21.89
C VAL A 654 9.12 -26.16 21.03
N ARG A 655 8.41 -27.16 20.51
CA ARG A 655 8.86 -28.04 19.43
C ARG A 655 7.87 -27.97 18.28
N ALA A 656 8.31 -27.56 17.09
CA ALA A 656 7.46 -27.38 15.92
C ALA A 656 8.00 -28.10 14.68
N MET A 657 7.10 -28.32 13.72
CA MET A 657 7.36 -28.86 12.38
C MET A 657 6.43 -28.17 11.36
N ALA A 658 6.88 -28.04 10.12
CA ALA A 658 6.12 -27.43 9.02
C ALA A 658 6.12 -28.35 7.77
N PRO A 659 5.04 -28.39 6.98
CA PRO A 659 4.93 -29.27 5.81
C PRO A 659 5.57 -28.67 4.55
N SER A 660 6.60 -29.33 4.01
CA SER A 660 7.21 -28.96 2.72
C SER A 660 6.22 -29.18 1.56
N PRO A 661 6.11 -28.26 0.57
CA PRO A 661 6.96 -27.09 0.31
C PRO A 661 6.51 -25.78 0.97
N ILE A 662 5.50 -25.79 1.85
CA ILE A 662 5.04 -24.59 2.56
C ILE A 662 6.05 -24.26 3.67
N ASP A 663 6.35 -22.97 3.85
CA ASP A 663 7.33 -22.56 4.85
C ASP A 663 6.72 -22.43 6.27
N ALA A 664 7.58 -22.57 7.28
CA ALA A 664 7.18 -22.48 8.68
C ALA A 664 6.61 -21.11 9.10
N ALA A 665 6.71 -20.06 8.27
CA ALA A 665 6.07 -18.78 8.53
C ALA A 665 4.57 -18.78 8.20
N ASN A 666 4.04 -19.81 7.52
CA ASN A 666 2.66 -19.86 7.05
C ASN A 666 1.85 -21.10 7.48
N GLU A 667 2.48 -22.25 7.73
CA GLU A 667 1.82 -23.48 8.17
C GLU A 667 2.74 -24.23 9.16
N LEU A 668 2.21 -24.66 10.32
CA LEU A 668 2.97 -25.49 11.27
C LEU A 668 2.08 -26.31 12.21
N THR A 669 2.69 -27.34 12.82
CA THR A 669 2.23 -27.93 14.08
C THR A 669 3.28 -27.65 15.15
N ALA A 670 2.88 -27.11 16.30
CA ALA A 670 3.76 -26.74 17.41
C ALA A 670 3.24 -27.29 18.74
N LEU A 671 4.13 -27.95 19.47
CA LEU A 671 3.93 -28.46 20.82
C LEU A 671 4.62 -27.50 21.81
N PHE A 672 3.83 -26.88 22.69
CA PHE A 672 4.28 -25.94 23.71
C PHE A 672 4.28 -26.59 25.10
N GLY A 673 5.37 -26.43 25.83
CA GLY A 673 5.46 -26.73 27.27
C GLY A 673 5.21 -25.49 28.11
N PHE A 674 4.58 -25.66 29.28
CA PHE A 674 4.24 -24.59 30.22
C PHE A 674 4.85 -24.83 31.61
N GLY A 675 5.01 -23.76 32.39
CA GLY A 675 5.67 -23.81 33.70
C GLY A 675 4.95 -24.66 34.76
N ASP A 676 3.64 -24.88 34.65
CA ASP A 676 2.86 -25.76 35.53
C ASP A 676 2.80 -27.23 35.05
N GLY A 677 3.58 -27.58 34.02
CA GLY A 677 3.55 -28.91 33.40
C GLY A 677 2.39 -29.12 32.42
N SER A 678 1.56 -28.10 32.16
CA SER A 678 0.58 -28.16 31.07
C SER A 678 1.26 -28.27 29.69
N ILE A 679 0.54 -28.84 28.74
CA ILE A 679 1.00 -29.06 27.36
C ILE A 679 -0.07 -28.56 26.39
N GLY A 680 0.32 -27.72 25.44
CA GLY A 680 -0.57 -27.18 24.40
C GLY A 680 -0.07 -27.51 23.00
N THR A 681 -0.91 -28.10 22.15
CA THR A 681 -0.60 -28.32 20.74
C THR A 681 -1.37 -27.33 19.86
N LEU A 682 -0.66 -26.55 19.03
CA LEU A 682 -1.26 -25.73 17.98
C LEU A 682 -1.04 -26.41 16.62
N VAL A 683 -2.13 -26.79 15.96
CA VAL A 683 -2.14 -27.20 14.55
C VAL A 683 -2.68 -26.03 13.75
N TYR A 684 -1.83 -25.35 13.00
CA TYR A 684 -2.20 -24.21 12.16
C TYR A 684 -2.01 -24.58 10.69
N SER A 685 -3.13 -24.84 10.01
CA SER A 685 -3.24 -25.28 8.61
C SER A 685 -3.62 -24.09 7.71
N ALA A 686 -2.84 -23.83 6.66
CA ALA A 686 -3.21 -22.94 5.56
C ALA A 686 -3.74 -23.73 4.33
N SER A 687 -3.54 -25.05 4.30
CA SER A 687 -3.96 -25.98 3.25
C SER A 687 -5.44 -26.45 3.37
N GLY A 688 -6.08 -26.30 4.53
CA GLY A 688 -7.44 -26.77 4.79
C GLY A 688 -8.58 -25.95 4.15
N HIS A 689 -9.77 -26.56 4.09
CA HIS A 689 -10.96 -25.99 3.46
C HIS A 689 -11.95 -25.42 4.50
N SER A 690 -12.49 -24.21 4.25
CA SER A 690 -13.39 -23.49 5.16
C SER A 690 -14.81 -24.10 5.32
N GLY A 691 -14.98 -25.39 5.05
CA GLY A 691 -16.25 -26.11 5.16
C GLY A 691 -16.42 -26.89 6.47
N LEU A 692 -15.36 -27.00 7.28
CA LEU A 692 -15.31 -27.83 8.49
C LEU A 692 -15.22 -27.00 9.80
N GLY A 693 -15.61 -25.73 9.74
CA GLY A 693 -15.35 -24.74 10.79
C GLY A 693 -13.89 -24.23 10.74
N LYS A 694 -13.64 -23.00 11.19
CA LYS A 694 -12.28 -22.43 11.21
C LYS A 694 -11.48 -22.90 12.43
N GLU A 695 -12.12 -23.06 13.57
CA GLU A 695 -11.44 -23.13 14.87
C GLU A 695 -12.01 -24.25 15.75
N ARG A 696 -11.17 -25.17 16.21
CA ARG A 696 -11.56 -26.25 17.14
C ARG A 696 -10.52 -26.37 18.24
N LEU A 697 -10.93 -26.20 19.50
CA LEU A 697 -10.06 -26.33 20.66
C LEU A 697 -10.61 -27.42 21.57
N LEU A 698 -9.84 -28.46 21.80
CA LEU A 698 -10.16 -29.54 22.74
C LEU A 698 -9.12 -29.61 23.85
N GLY A 699 -9.49 -30.18 24.99
CA GLY A 699 -8.53 -30.44 26.07
C GLY A 699 -9.12 -31.20 27.24
N ALA A 700 -8.27 -31.50 28.22
CA ALA A 700 -8.61 -32.25 29.42
C ALA A 700 -7.86 -31.73 30.66
N ARG A 701 -8.51 -31.90 31.82
CA ARG A 701 -7.95 -31.69 33.17
C ARG A 701 -8.65 -32.64 34.15
N ASP A 702 -7.94 -33.15 35.15
CA ASP A 702 -8.52 -33.88 36.31
C ASP A 702 -9.59 -34.95 35.96
N GLY A 703 -9.45 -35.67 34.84
CA GLY A 703 -10.42 -36.66 34.36
C GLY A 703 -11.64 -36.10 33.60
N GLY A 704 -11.81 -34.77 33.55
CA GLY A 704 -12.76 -34.09 32.68
C GLY A 704 -12.16 -33.63 31.35
N SER A 705 -13.02 -33.42 30.35
CA SER A 705 -12.66 -33.02 28.98
C SER A 705 -13.60 -31.93 28.45
N PHE A 706 -13.14 -31.17 27.46
CA PHE A 706 -13.94 -30.16 26.77
C PHE A 706 -13.66 -30.08 25.26
N GLU A 707 -14.64 -29.57 24.52
CA GLU A 707 -14.53 -29.21 23.09
C GLU A 707 -15.23 -27.86 22.83
N LEU A 708 -14.47 -26.87 22.36
CA LEU A 708 -14.94 -25.60 21.84
C LEU A 708 -14.87 -25.63 20.30
N ASN A 709 -16.01 -25.47 19.63
CA ASN A 709 -16.12 -25.49 18.17
C ASN A 709 -16.60 -24.12 17.64
N ASP A 710 -15.74 -23.50 16.83
CA ASP A 710 -15.78 -22.18 16.17
C ASP A 710 -16.34 -21.00 16.98
N PHE A 711 -16.24 -21.08 18.32
CA PHE A 711 -16.87 -20.16 19.27
C PHE A 711 -18.41 -20.14 19.18
N GLU A 712 -19.01 -21.16 18.56
CA GLU A 712 -20.47 -21.35 18.48
C GLU A 712 -21.00 -22.29 19.55
N THR A 713 -20.23 -23.34 19.89
CA THR A 713 -20.61 -24.29 20.94
C THR A 713 -19.42 -24.73 21.78
N LEU A 714 -19.68 -24.97 23.06
CA LEU A 714 -18.74 -25.48 24.04
C LEU A 714 -19.37 -26.67 24.76
N HIS A 715 -18.69 -27.80 24.76
CA HIS A 715 -19.12 -29.04 25.41
C HIS A 715 -18.11 -29.39 26.49
N PHE A 716 -18.60 -29.83 27.64
CA PHE A 716 -17.82 -30.32 28.76
C PHE A 716 -18.30 -31.72 29.15
N ALA A 717 -17.39 -32.53 29.68
CA ALA A 717 -17.69 -33.77 30.38
C ALA A 717 -16.80 -33.85 31.62
N ASP A 718 -17.38 -34.06 32.79
CA ASP A 718 -16.65 -34.36 34.03
C ASP A 718 -17.47 -35.31 34.93
N GLU A 719 -17.03 -35.52 36.18
CA GLU A 719 -17.72 -36.35 37.17
C GLU A 719 -19.19 -35.95 37.43
N ARG A 720 -19.59 -34.73 37.07
CA ARG A 720 -20.97 -34.21 37.21
C ARG A 720 -21.83 -34.47 35.97
N GLY A 721 -21.28 -35.11 34.94
CA GLY A 721 -21.94 -35.45 33.68
C GLY A 721 -21.48 -34.58 32.51
N THR A 722 -22.30 -34.54 31.46
CA THR A 722 -22.02 -33.75 30.26
C THR A 722 -22.84 -32.46 30.22
N ARG A 723 -22.23 -31.39 29.70
CA ARG A 723 -22.86 -30.06 29.61
C ARG A 723 -22.50 -29.40 28.29
N ARG A 724 -23.52 -28.92 27.56
CA ARG A 724 -23.35 -28.17 26.31
C ARG A 724 -23.86 -26.75 26.47
N VAL A 725 -23.08 -25.79 25.97
CA VAL A 725 -23.40 -24.38 25.94
C VAL A 725 -23.31 -23.90 24.50
N ALA A 726 -24.31 -23.11 24.07
CA ALA A 726 -24.28 -22.40 22.80
C ALA A 726 -23.85 -20.95 23.02
N ALA A 727 -23.21 -20.36 22.02
CA ALA A 727 -22.73 -18.99 22.10
C ALA A 727 -23.86 -17.96 22.24
N GLY A 728 -23.59 -16.93 23.03
CA GLY A 728 -24.42 -15.73 23.10
C GLY A 728 -24.07 -14.72 22.00
N ALA A 729 -24.52 -13.47 22.19
CA ALA A 729 -24.10 -12.36 21.36
C ALA A 729 -22.58 -12.11 21.49
N ASP A 730 -21.97 -11.62 20.41
CA ASP A 730 -20.51 -11.41 20.29
C ASP A 730 -19.68 -12.69 20.57
N PRO A 731 -19.89 -13.78 19.79
CA PRO A 731 -19.30 -15.10 20.07
C PRO A 731 -17.77 -15.09 20.15
N LYS A 732 -17.09 -14.18 19.42
CA LYS A 732 -15.63 -14.06 19.41
C LYS A 732 -15.08 -12.88 20.23
N GLY A 733 -15.93 -12.13 20.95
CA GLY A 733 -15.51 -11.04 21.85
C GLY A 733 -15.01 -9.77 21.14
N HIS A 734 -15.39 -9.54 19.88
CA HIS A 734 -14.93 -8.40 19.08
C HIS A 734 -15.44 -7.06 19.64
N ARG A 735 -16.70 -6.99 20.06
CA ARG A 735 -17.25 -5.79 20.71
C ARG A 735 -16.78 -5.70 22.17
N ALA A 736 -16.69 -6.84 22.85
CA ALA A 736 -16.25 -6.92 24.24
C ALA A 736 -14.83 -6.34 24.45
N ILE A 737 -13.89 -6.54 23.52
CA ILE A 737 -12.52 -6.00 23.67
C ILE A 737 -12.43 -4.47 23.52
N VAL A 738 -13.33 -3.84 22.75
CA VAL A 738 -13.36 -2.37 22.69
C VAL A 738 -13.91 -1.80 23.99
N ALA A 739 -14.95 -2.43 24.57
CA ALA A 739 -15.46 -2.07 25.88
C ALA A 739 -14.44 -2.27 27.01
N ASP A 740 -13.68 -3.38 26.99
CA ASP A 740 -12.61 -3.69 27.94
C ASP A 740 -11.50 -2.61 27.93
N PHE A 741 -11.04 -2.20 26.74
CA PHE A 741 -10.07 -1.12 26.59
C PHE A 741 -10.57 0.21 27.17
N ILE A 742 -11.78 0.62 26.84
CA ILE A 742 -12.39 1.86 27.36
C ILE A 742 -12.59 1.80 28.88
N GLN A 743 -13.04 0.66 29.41
CA GLN A 743 -13.19 0.45 30.85
C GLN A 743 -11.84 0.48 31.59
N SER A 744 -10.78 -0.10 31.01
CA SER A 744 -9.42 -0.08 31.57
C SER A 744 -8.89 1.35 31.72
N ILE A 745 -9.14 2.21 30.72
CA ILE A 745 -8.77 3.63 30.80
C ILE A 745 -9.57 4.35 31.90
N GLN A 746 -10.88 4.12 31.98
CA GLN A 746 -11.77 4.79 32.94
C GLN A 746 -11.54 4.36 34.40
N THR A 747 -11.08 3.13 34.63
CA THR A 747 -10.94 2.54 35.97
C THR A 747 -9.49 2.41 36.45
N GLY A 748 -8.51 2.51 35.54
CA GLY A 748 -7.10 2.19 35.82
C GLY A 748 -6.83 0.69 35.96
N ALA A 749 -7.81 -0.18 35.72
CA ALA A 749 -7.62 -1.63 35.72
C ALA A 749 -6.79 -2.09 34.51
N PRO A 750 -6.02 -3.19 34.61
CA PRO A 750 -5.33 -3.76 33.46
C PRO A 750 -6.33 -4.30 32.42
N PRO A 751 -6.02 -4.18 31.12
CA PRO A 751 -6.85 -4.76 30.06
C PRO A 751 -6.72 -6.29 30.04
N ALA A 752 -7.71 -6.98 29.47
CA ALA A 752 -7.73 -8.45 29.41
C ALA A 752 -6.58 -9.07 28.60
N ALA A 753 -5.95 -8.30 27.71
CA ALA A 753 -4.62 -8.56 27.18
C ALA A 753 -3.83 -7.26 27.07
N SER A 754 -2.65 -7.27 27.67
CA SER A 754 -1.73 -6.14 27.77
C SER A 754 -0.55 -6.27 26.80
N ALA A 755 0.32 -5.25 26.72
CA ALA A 755 1.53 -5.30 25.91
C ALA A 755 2.41 -6.52 26.20
N ILE A 756 2.55 -6.95 27.46
CA ILE A 756 3.38 -8.12 27.80
C ILE A 756 2.77 -9.43 27.29
N ASP A 757 1.43 -9.54 27.22
CA ASP A 757 0.76 -10.68 26.57
C ASP A 757 1.07 -10.73 25.07
N GLY A 758 1.02 -9.57 24.39
CA GLY A 758 1.40 -9.44 22.98
C GLY A 758 2.87 -9.77 22.70
N ALA A 759 3.76 -9.41 23.62
CA ALA A 759 5.16 -9.78 23.57
C ALA A 759 5.33 -11.31 23.67
N TRP A 760 4.72 -11.96 24.68
CA TRP A 760 4.79 -13.42 24.84
C TRP A 760 4.24 -14.18 23.64
N ALA A 761 3.12 -13.73 23.07
CA ALA A 761 2.53 -14.34 21.88
C ALA A 761 3.46 -14.22 20.65
N THR A 762 4.18 -13.10 20.51
CA THR A 762 5.17 -12.88 19.44
C THR A 762 6.42 -13.74 19.67
N ALA A 763 6.93 -13.83 20.90
CA ALA A 763 8.07 -14.66 21.26
C ALA A 763 7.79 -16.16 21.02
N ALA A 764 6.64 -16.66 21.49
CA ALA A 764 6.23 -18.05 21.32
C ALA A 764 6.06 -18.45 19.85
N THR A 765 5.47 -17.57 19.02
CA THR A 765 5.32 -17.83 17.58
C THR A 765 6.64 -17.76 16.82
N ARG A 766 7.51 -16.78 17.12
CA ARG A 766 8.87 -16.72 16.54
C ARG A 766 9.71 -17.95 16.92
N ALA A 767 9.64 -18.40 18.17
CA ALA A 767 10.29 -19.62 18.63
C ALA A 767 9.75 -20.87 17.91
N ALA A 768 8.43 -20.93 17.65
CA ALA A 768 7.83 -22.01 16.86
C ALA A 768 8.35 -22.02 15.40
N VAL A 769 8.39 -20.87 14.73
CA VAL A 769 8.96 -20.75 13.36
C VAL A 769 10.44 -21.19 13.35
N ARG A 770 11.21 -20.79 14.36
CA ARG A 770 12.63 -21.14 14.50
C ARG A 770 12.82 -22.64 14.76
N SER A 771 12.07 -23.22 15.69
CA SER A 771 12.05 -24.65 16.00
C SER A 771 11.74 -25.51 14.77
N ALA A 772 10.74 -25.11 13.96
CA ALA A 772 10.39 -25.81 12.73
C ALA A 772 11.50 -25.72 11.65
N ARG A 773 12.22 -24.59 11.56
CA ARG A 773 13.34 -24.39 10.62
C ARG A 773 14.62 -25.13 11.03
N LEU A 774 14.95 -25.13 12.32
CA LEU A 774 16.17 -25.75 12.86
C LEU A 774 15.99 -27.22 13.26
N ASN A 775 14.74 -27.69 13.32
CA ASN A 775 14.35 -29.03 13.78
C ASN A 775 14.76 -29.34 15.24
N THR A 776 14.77 -28.31 16.09
CA THR A 776 15.20 -28.30 17.51
C THR A 776 14.03 -28.03 18.46
N ILE A 777 14.23 -28.27 19.77
CA ILE A 777 13.40 -27.63 20.81
C ILE A 777 13.98 -26.24 21.05
N GLU A 778 13.13 -25.22 21.12
CA GLU A 778 13.53 -23.85 21.44
C GLU A 778 12.94 -23.42 22.78
N GLU A 779 13.70 -22.68 23.58
CA GLU A 779 13.18 -21.96 24.75
C GLU A 779 12.45 -20.69 24.31
N ILE A 780 11.43 -20.30 25.07
CA ILE A 780 10.68 -19.07 24.84
C ILE A 780 11.05 -18.07 25.95
N ALA A 781 11.73 -17.00 25.56
CA ALA A 781 12.18 -15.94 26.45
C ALA A 781 11.76 -14.57 25.91
N LEU A 782 11.57 -13.61 26.83
CA LEU A 782 11.21 -12.22 26.55
C LEU A 782 12.28 -11.21 26.93
#